data_AF-A0A9E7G0D8-F1
#
_entry.id   AF-A0A9E7G0D8-F1
#
_cell.length_a   1.000
_cell.length_b   1.000
_cell.length_c   1.000
_cell.angle_alpha   90.00
_cell.angle_beta   90.00
_cell.angle_gamma   90.00
#
_symmetry.space_group_name_H-M   'P 1'
#
loop_
_entity.id
_entity.type
_entity.pdbx_description
1 polymer ?
#
loop_
_entity_poly.entity_id
_entity_poly.type
_entity_poly.pdbx_seq_one_letter_code
_entity_poly.pdbx_strand_id
1 'polypeptide(L)'
;MAAKTLLLALLAMASSLAMASDPSPLQDFCVADKDSKVLVNGFVCKDPKVVKAEDFFFRGLDKAGDTGKKLGSNVTAVNVNKLAGLNTLGISMVRIDYAPRGLNPPTLTPRHGDPHRQLFVGFVTSNSDNGNRLFTKMLKKGDFNPGHTKTVAIGALSSQNPGTITIANAVFGSKPPISDDVLAKAFQVDKKTVDWLQAHPLQDFCVADMDSKVRVNGFVCKDPTVVKAEDFFSTGLDKAGDTGKKLGSNVTAVNVNKIVGLNTLGISMVRIDYAPKGLNAPHTHPRATEILTVIEGQLFVGFVTSNSDNGNRLFTKMLKKGDVFVFPEGLIHFQFNPGHTNTVAIGALSSQNPGTITIANAVFGSKPPISDEVLAKAFQVDKKTIDWLQAHACFSIYTHLRRAIGITTPIVASSIPKITRMAAKTLLLALLAVASSLAMASDPSPLQDFCVADKASKVLVNGFVCKDPKVVKAEDFFFRGLDKAGDTGKKLGSNVTAVNVNKLAGLNTLGISMVRIDYAPRGLNPPHTHPRATEILTVIEGQLFVGFVTSNSDNGNRLFTKMLKKGDVFVFPQGLIHFQFNPGYTNTVAIGALSSQNPGTITVADAVFGSKPPISDEVLAKAFQVDKKTIDWLQAQLQRWQPKSSSSLSLPWLPLSMASDPSPLQDFCVADKASKVLVNGFVCKDPMQVTAEDFFAMGLDKAGNTENKVGSMVTAVNVNKLAGLNTLGISMVRIDYAPRGLNPPHTHPRATEILTVIEGQLLVGFVTSNTDNGNRLFTKMLKKGDVFVFPEGLIHFQFNPGHTKTVAIGALSSQNPGTITIANAVFGSKPPISDDVLAKAFQVDKKTVDWLQAQFWADNNN
;
A
#
# COMPACT_ATOMS: atom_id res chain seq x y z
N MET A 1 -41.10 21.04 28.78
CA MET A 1 -39.92 21.73 28.21
C MET A 1 -38.66 20.87 28.24
N ALA A 2 -38.29 20.26 29.37
CA ALA A 2 -37.03 19.49 29.56
C ALA A 2 -36.66 18.48 28.45
N ALA A 3 -37.63 17.83 27.81
CA ALA A 3 -37.38 16.88 26.72
C ALA A 3 -36.66 17.49 25.49
N LYS A 4 -36.83 18.80 25.21
CA LYS A 4 -36.06 19.47 24.14
C LYS A 4 -34.62 19.76 24.57
N THR A 5 -34.39 20.06 25.85
CA THR A 5 -33.04 20.32 26.38
C THR A 5 -32.20 19.06 26.41
N LEU A 6 -32.78 17.91 26.78
CA LEU A 6 -32.09 16.62 26.78
C LEU A 6 -31.70 16.16 25.36
N LEU A 7 -32.53 16.46 24.36
CA LEU A 7 -32.24 16.13 22.96
C LEU A 7 -31.07 16.98 22.40
N LEU A 8 -31.01 18.27 22.75
CA LEU A 8 -29.83 19.10 22.44
C LEU A 8 -28.57 18.63 23.18
N ALA A 9 -28.68 18.19 24.43
CA ALA A 9 -27.54 17.68 25.21
C ALA A 9 -26.97 16.36 24.62
N LEU A 10 -27.84 15.47 24.12
CA LEU A 10 -27.40 14.24 23.43
C LEU A 10 -26.77 14.53 22.07
N LEU A 11 -27.31 15.49 21.30
CA LEU A 11 -26.68 15.98 20.06
C LEU A 11 -25.33 16.66 20.33
N ALA A 12 -25.16 17.34 21.47
CA ALA A 12 -23.90 17.98 21.86
C ALA A 12 -22.83 16.99 22.35
N MET A 13 -23.18 15.74 22.68
CA MET A 13 -22.21 14.67 22.97
C MET A 13 -21.82 13.85 21.73
N ALA A 14 -22.40 14.14 20.55
CA ALA A 14 -21.89 13.67 19.27
C ALA A 14 -20.68 14.51 18.82
N SER A 15 -19.65 14.62 19.68
CA SER A 15 -18.40 15.30 19.34
C SER A 15 -17.55 14.43 18.41
N SER A 16 -17.92 14.41 17.14
CA SER A 16 -17.07 13.96 16.05
C SER A 16 -15.82 14.82 15.95
N LEU A 17 -14.64 14.25 16.27
CA LEU A 17 -13.33 14.83 15.93
C LEU A 17 -12.19 13.83 16.21
N ALA A 18 -11.84 13.00 15.22
CA ALA A 18 -10.51 12.37 15.05
C ALA A 18 -10.45 11.52 13.76
N MET A 19 -10.30 12.18 12.60
CA MET A 19 -9.80 11.55 11.38
C MET A 19 -8.78 12.48 10.74
N ALA A 20 -7.71 11.92 10.18
CA ALA A 20 -6.79 12.60 9.27
C ALA A 20 -6.43 11.63 8.15
N SER A 21 -6.01 12.18 7.01
CA SER A 21 -5.55 11.39 5.88
C SER A 21 -4.17 10.78 6.16
N ASP A 22 -3.89 9.61 5.57
CA ASP A 22 -2.53 9.07 5.46
C ASP A 22 -1.99 9.28 4.03
N PRO A 23 -1.49 10.49 3.70
CA PRO A 23 -0.86 10.72 2.42
C PRO A 23 0.39 9.84 2.31
N SER A 24 0.44 8.99 1.27
CA SER A 24 1.37 7.87 1.10
C SER A 24 2.76 8.14 1.70
N PRO A 25 3.25 7.31 2.66
CA PRO A 25 4.27 7.73 3.63
C PRO A 25 5.46 8.49 3.05
N LEU A 26 5.88 9.59 3.68
CA LEU A 26 6.96 10.42 3.14
C LEU A 26 8.37 9.88 3.43
N GLN A 27 8.48 8.77 4.14
CA GLN A 27 9.72 8.11 4.52
C GLN A 27 9.53 6.60 4.68
N ASP A 28 10.62 5.84 4.78
CA ASP A 28 10.60 4.37 4.83
C ASP A 28 9.96 3.80 6.12
N PHE A 29 9.96 4.60 7.19
CA PHE A 29 9.40 4.30 8.50
C PHE A 29 9.29 5.60 9.30
N CYS A 30 8.32 5.72 10.21
CA CYS A 30 8.20 6.86 11.11
C CYS A 30 8.50 6.42 12.56
N VAL A 31 9.76 6.17 12.92
CA VAL A 31 10.13 5.79 14.30
C VAL A 31 9.60 6.82 15.29
N ALA A 32 8.81 6.37 16.27
CA ALA A 32 8.21 7.22 17.28
C ALA A 32 9.25 8.05 18.03
N ASP A 33 9.16 9.37 17.89
CA ASP A 33 9.81 10.27 18.82
C ASP A 33 8.98 10.36 20.11
N LYS A 34 9.19 9.36 20.99
CA LYS A 34 8.68 9.33 22.37
C LYS A 34 9.17 10.53 23.19
N ASP A 35 10.22 11.19 22.69
CA ASP A 35 10.83 12.37 23.25
C ASP A 35 10.28 13.68 22.65
N SER A 36 9.15 13.72 21.92
CA SER A 36 8.59 14.95 21.32
C SER A 36 7.43 15.62 22.10
N LYS A 37 7.37 16.97 22.08
CA LYS A 37 6.23 17.78 22.57
C LYS A 37 5.04 17.82 21.62
N VAL A 38 5.31 17.69 20.33
CA VAL A 38 4.27 17.75 19.30
C VAL A 38 3.94 16.33 18.93
N LEU A 39 2.66 15.98 19.01
CA LEU A 39 2.10 14.78 18.43
C LEU A 39 1.10 15.17 17.35
N VAL A 40 1.08 14.38 16.28
CA VAL A 40 0.05 14.43 15.25
C VAL A 40 -0.41 12.99 15.08
N ASN A 41 -1.61 12.70 15.59
CA ASN A 41 -2.32 11.45 15.35
C ASN A 41 -1.60 10.16 15.85
N GLY A 42 -0.60 10.33 16.70
CA GLY A 42 0.38 9.32 17.08
C GLY A 42 1.70 10.00 17.45
N PHE A 43 2.80 9.24 17.51
CA PHE A 43 4.11 9.86 17.68
C PHE A 43 4.56 10.52 16.37
N VAL A 44 5.09 11.74 16.46
CA VAL A 44 5.89 12.32 15.35
C VAL A 44 7.13 11.48 15.11
N CYS A 45 7.70 11.58 13.92
CA CYS A 45 8.89 10.82 13.55
C CYS A 45 10.15 11.47 14.13
N LYS A 46 11.08 10.65 14.61
CA LYS A 46 12.49 11.05 14.70
C LYS A 46 13.03 11.40 13.32
N ASP A 47 14.03 12.28 13.24
CA ASP A 47 14.86 12.45 12.04
C ASP A 47 15.42 11.07 11.62
N PRO A 48 15.16 10.56 10.39
CA PRO A 48 15.68 9.28 9.91
C PRO A 48 17.21 9.13 10.06
N LYS A 49 17.96 10.23 10.13
CA LYS A 49 19.42 10.25 10.35
C LYS A 49 19.81 9.81 11.76
N VAL A 50 18.99 10.03 12.79
CA VAL A 50 19.31 9.68 14.19
C VAL A 50 18.78 8.33 14.65
N VAL A 51 17.83 7.74 13.91
CA VAL A 51 17.26 6.39 14.14
C VAL A 51 18.36 5.31 14.16
N LYS A 52 18.20 4.25 14.97
CA LYS A 52 19.16 3.14 15.15
C LYS A 52 18.46 1.76 15.12
N ALA A 53 19.23 0.68 15.06
CA ALA A 53 18.66 -0.68 15.06
C ALA A 53 17.92 -1.01 16.37
N GLU A 54 18.30 -0.33 17.45
CA GLU A 54 17.65 -0.36 18.77
C GLU A 54 16.21 0.15 18.73
N ASP A 55 15.85 1.06 17.82
CA ASP A 55 14.47 1.55 17.68
C ASP A 55 13.51 0.46 17.14
N PHE A 56 14.05 -0.53 16.42
CA PHE A 56 13.34 -1.68 15.85
C PHE A 56 13.50 -2.98 16.66
N PHE A 57 14.16 -2.93 17.82
CA PHE A 57 14.43 -4.08 18.68
C PHE A 57 13.69 -4.00 20.02
N PHE A 58 12.95 -5.06 20.36
CA PHE A 58 12.38 -5.26 21.71
C PHE A 58 12.90 -6.56 22.32
N ARG A 59 12.97 -6.63 23.66
CA ARG A 59 13.51 -7.78 24.38
C ARG A 59 12.65 -8.16 25.57
N GLY A 60 12.34 -9.45 25.70
CA GLY A 60 11.66 -10.02 26.86
C GLY A 60 10.31 -10.66 26.58
N LEU A 61 9.97 -10.99 25.31
CA LEU A 61 8.74 -11.72 24.99
C LEU A 61 8.82 -13.21 25.38
N ASP A 62 10.01 -13.71 25.74
CA ASP A 62 10.24 -15.00 26.41
C ASP A 62 9.81 -15.01 27.88
N LYS A 63 9.69 -13.84 28.53
CA LYS A 63 9.27 -13.74 29.93
C LYS A 63 7.78 -14.06 30.06
N ALA A 64 7.47 -15.01 30.94
CA ALA A 64 6.10 -15.37 31.26
C ALA A 64 5.40 -14.23 32.04
N GLY A 65 4.19 -13.90 31.63
CA GLY A 65 3.31 -13.00 32.37
C GLY A 65 2.85 -13.59 33.71
N ASP A 66 2.46 -12.72 34.63
CA ASP A 66 1.83 -13.11 35.89
C ASP A 66 0.39 -13.58 35.66
N THR A 67 0.19 -14.90 35.66
CA THR A 67 -1.11 -15.56 35.52
C THR A 67 -1.80 -15.83 36.86
N GLY A 68 -1.33 -15.27 37.99
CA GLY A 68 -1.91 -15.45 39.33
C GLY A 68 -3.19 -14.65 39.59
N LYS A 69 -3.57 -13.76 38.65
CA LYS A 69 -4.76 -12.91 38.71
C LYS A 69 -6.05 -13.69 38.42
N LYS A 70 -7.21 -13.15 38.86
CA LYS A 70 -8.55 -13.79 38.76
C LYS A 70 -8.91 -14.40 37.39
N LEU A 71 -8.38 -13.90 36.27
CA LEU A 71 -8.67 -14.38 34.92
C LEU A 71 -7.79 -15.58 34.48
N GLY A 72 -6.83 -16.01 35.29
CA GLY A 72 -5.95 -17.15 35.01
C GLY A 72 -5.11 -16.99 33.73
N SER A 73 -4.90 -15.76 33.26
CA SER A 73 -4.21 -15.45 32.01
C SER A 73 -3.59 -14.04 32.05
N ASN A 74 -2.56 -13.80 31.24
CA ASN A 74 -1.90 -12.50 31.13
C ASN A 74 -1.43 -12.22 29.69
N VAL A 75 -1.76 -11.04 29.16
CA VAL A 75 -1.33 -10.58 27.84
C VAL A 75 -0.09 -9.69 27.94
N THR A 76 0.96 -10.04 27.21
CA THR A 76 2.20 -9.26 27.07
C THR A 76 2.31 -8.78 25.62
N ALA A 77 1.78 -7.58 25.35
CA ALA A 77 1.88 -6.95 24.02
C ALA A 77 3.27 -6.36 23.75
N VAL A 78 3.66 -6.31 22.47
CA VAL A 78 4.77 -5.55 21.88
C VAL A 78 4.16 -4.60 20.85
N ASN A 79 3.81 -3.42 21.34
CA ASN A 79 3.15 -2.33 20.62
C ASN A 79 4.10 -1.11 20.53
N VAL A 80 3.69 -0.06 19.81
CA VAL A 80 4.48 1.19 19.64
C VAL A 80 5.02 1.77 20.97
N ASN A 81 4.22 1.68 22.03
CA ASN A 81 4.59 2.14 23.38
C ASN A 81 5.83 1.43 23.93
N LYS A 82 6.05 0.15 23.60
CA LYS A 82 7.28 -0.59 23.94
C LYS A 82 8.34 -0.55 22.85
N LEU A 83 7.95 -0.50 21.58
CA LEU A 83 8.84 -0.61 20.42
C LEU A 83 8.64 0.57 19.46
N ALA A 84 9.56 1.54 19.47
CA ALA A 84 9.37 2.82 18.79
C ALA A 84 9.21 2.71 17.26
N GLY A 85 9.86 1.73 16.65
CA GLY A 85 9.78 1.45 15.21
C GLY A 85 8.48 0.83 14.71
N LEU A 86 7.49 0.55 15.57
CA LEU A 86 6.13 0.15 15.13
C LEU A 86 5.20 1.33 14.80
N ASN A 87 5.64 2.57 15.04
CA ASN A 87 4.84 3.75 14.76
C ASN A 87 4.61 3.93 13.25
N THR A 88 3.36 4.18 12.89
CA THR A 88 2.80 4.18 11.52
C THR A 88 2.92 2.86 10.74
N LEU A 89 3.23 1.72 11.38
CA LEU A 89 3.35 0.43 10.69
C LEU A 89 2.15 -0.52 10.87
N GLY A 90 1.05 -0.05 11.46
CA GLY A 90 -0.24 -0.78 11.49
C GLY A 90 -0.29 -2.11 12.25
N ILE A 91 0.82 -2.62 12.79
CA ILE A 91 0.92 -3.99 13.35
C ILE A 91 1.50 -4.03 14.76
N SER A 92 1.11 -5.03 15.54
CA SER A 92 1.77 -5.41 16.80
C SER A 92 1.66 -6.92 17.06
N MET A 93 2.47 -7.40 18.01
CA MET A 93 2.49 -8.81 18.42
C MET A 93 2.15 -8.94 19.91
N VAL A 94 1.47 -10.02 20.29
CA VAL A 94 1.15 -10.36 21.69
C VAL A 94 1.66 -11.76 22.04
N ARG A 95 2.13 -11.90 23.27
CA ARG A 95 2.17 -13.19 23.97
C ARG A 95 0.99 -13.26 24.93
N ILE A 96 0.38 -14.43 25.07
CA ILE A 96 -0.65 -14.71 26.09
C ILE A 96 -0.21 -15.93 26.89
N ASP A 97 0.08 -15.75 28.18
CA ASP A 97 0.34 -16.83 29.12
C ASP A 97 -0.97 -17.27 29.79
N TYR A 98 -1.18 -18.57 29.92
CA TYR A 98 -2.33 -19.18 30.61
C TYR A 98 -1.87 -20.00 31.82
N ALA A 99 -2.54 -19.80 32.95
CA ALA A 99 -2.43 -20.66 34.11
C ALA A 99 -2.95 -22.08 33.80
N PRO A 100 -2.54 -23.10 34.56
CA PRO A 100 -3.26 -24.37 34.56
C PRO A 100 -4.73 -24.11 34.95
N ARG A 101 -5.68 -24.47 34.08
CA ARG A 101 -7.13 -24.16 34.20
C ARG A 101 -7.53 -22.68 34.01
N GLY A 102 -6.69 -21.84 33.41
CA GLY A 102 -7.09 -20.51 32.97
C GLY A 102 -8.22 -20.57 31.92
N LEU A 103 -9.23 -19.71 32.05
CA LEU A 103 -10.52 -19.76 31.33
C LEU A 103 -11.34 -21.06 31.53
N ASN A 104 -11.90 -21.21 32.74
CA ASN A 104 -13.18 -21.90 32.91
C ASN A 104 -14.20 -20.91 33.51
N PRO A 105 -15.37 -20.65 32.88
CA PRO A 105 -16.40 -19.80 33.47
C PRO A 105 -16.95 -20.37 34.80
N PRO A 106 -17.43 -19.55 35.75
CA PRO A 106 -17.79 -20.02 37.09
C PRO A 106 -19.00 -20.99 37.20
N THR A 107 -19.67 -21.31 36.09
CA THR A 107 -20.99 -21.96 36.06
C THR A 107 -21.01 -23.37 35.46
N LEU A 108 -19.88 -23.90 34.97
CA LEU A 108 -19.76 -25.31 34.59
C LEU A 108 -19.05 -26.09 35.72
N THR A 109 -19.84 -26.53 36.69
CA THR A 109 -19.42 -27.55 37.66
C THR A 109 -19.14 -28.87 36.93
N PRO A 110 -17.95 -29.48 37.09
CA PRO A 110 -17.70 -30.79 36.50
C PRO A 110 -18.63 -31.83 37.13
N ARG A 111 -19.44 -32.51 36.30
CA ARG A 111 -19.95 -33.82 36.71
C ARG A 111 -18.75 -34.76 36.87
N HIS A 112 -18.68 -35.48 37.98
CA HIS A 112 -17.55 -36.36 38.30
C HIS A 112 -17.24 -37.32 37.15
N GLY A 113 -16.00 -37.30 36.63
CA GLY A 113 -15.54 -38.32 35.68
C GLY A 113 -14.34 -37.91 34.80
N ASP A 114 -14.35 -36.72 34.20
CA ASP A 114 -13.39 -36.36 33.15
C ASP A 114 -12.22 -35.46 33.66
N PRO A 115 -10.95 -35.91 33.57
CA PRO A 115 -9.77 -35.12 33.95
C PRO A 115 -9.13 -34.35 32.77
N HIS A 116 -9.77 -34.27 31.60
CA HIS A 116 -9.12 -33.76 30.39
C HIS A 116 -9.01 -32.23 30.31
N ARG A 117 -7.76 -31.77 30.10
CA ARG A 117 -7.42 -30.37 29.82
C ARG A 117 -7.98 -30.00 28.45
N GLN A 118 -8.72 -28.89 28.35
CA GLN A 118 -9.25 -28.37 27.09
C GLN A 118 -9.01 -26.86 27.05
N LEU A 119 -8.53 -26.35 25.91
CA LEU A 119 -8.47 -24.90 25.65
C LEU A 119 -9.50 -24.58 24.56
N PHE A 120 -10.42 -23.68 24.89
CA PHE A 120 -11.36 -23.09 23.96
C PHE A 120 -10.72 -21.84 23.36
N VAL A 121 -10.55 -21.82 22.04
CA VAL A 121 -10.18 -20.61 21.29
C VAL A 121 -11.40 -20.17 20.51
N GLY A 122 -11.71 -18.87 20.54
CA GLY A 122 -12.84 -18.34 19.79
C GLY A 122 -12.97 -16.83 19.85
N PHE A 123 -13.81 -16.31 18.96
CA PHE A 123 -14.13 -14.90 18.85
C PHE A 123 -15.65 -14.72 18.77
N VAL A 124 -16.12 -13.55 19.22
CA VAL A 124 -17.52 -13.14 19.12
C VAL A 124 -17.62 -12.10 18.02
N THR A 125 -18.55 -12.28 17.09
CA THR A 125 -18.83 -11.30 16.04
C THR A 125 -19.88 -10.32 16.55
N SER A 126 -19.63 -9.02 16.40
CA SER A 126 -20.53 -7.94 16.86
C SER A 126 -21.66 -7.70 15.85
N ASN A 127 -22.42 -8.74 15.53
CA ASN A 127 -23.43 -8.68 14.49
C ASN A 127 -24.67 -7.96 15.03
N SER A 128 -25.00 -6.79 14.47
CA SER A 128 -26.16 -5.98 14.87
C SER A 128 -27.49 -6.72 14.74
N ASP A 129 -27.54 -7.66 13.80
CA ASP A 129 -28.78 -8.27 13.36
C ASP A 129 -28.91 -9.67 13.97
N ASN A 130 -27.94 -10.57 13.75
CA ASN A 130 -28.00 -11.96 14.23
C ASN A 130 -27.77 -12.13 15.74
N GLY A 131 -27.41 -11.06 16.45
CA GLY A 131 -26.80 -11.14 17.76
C GLY A 131 -25.39 -11.76 17.72
N ASN A 132 -24.76 -11.79 18.89
CA ASN A 132 -23.36 -12.16 19.05
C ASN A 132 -23.06 -13.64 18.71
N ARG A 133 -22.71 -13.95 17.45
CA ARG A 133 -22.29 -15.31 17.06
C ARG A 133 -20.89 -15.60 17.62
N LEU A 134 -20.80 -16.59 18.51
CA LEU A 134 -19.57 -17.09 19.10
C LEU A 134 -18.97 -18.20 18.22
N PHE A 135 -17.92 -17.89 17.46
CA PHE A 135 -17.13 -18.89 16.76
C PHE A 135 -16.09 -19.46 17.71
N THR A 136 -16.30 -20.68 18.21
CA THR A 136 -15.35 -21.38 19.10
C THR A 136 -14.90 -22.71 18.53
N LYS A 137 -13.64 -23.07 18.81
CA LYS A 137 -13.04 -24.36 18.54
C LYS A 137 -12.41 -24.93 19.80
N MET A 138 -12.77 -26.17 20.11
CA MET A 138 -12.06 -26.99 21.10
C MET A 138 -10.78 -27.52 20.47
N LEU A 139 -9.63 -27.19 21.07
CA LEU A 139 -8.36 -27.85 20.74
C LEU A 139 -8.36 -29.28 21.31
N LYS A 140 -8.04 -30.27 20.48
CA LYS A 140 -8.09 -31.69 20.82
C LYS A 140 -6.75 -32.15 21.41
N LYS A 141 -6.75 -33.36 21.99
CA LYS A 141 -5.63 -34.01 22.70
C LYS A 141 -4.34 -34.23 21.87
N GLY A 142 -4.34 -33.88 20.57
CA GLY A 142 -3.16 -33.86 19.69
C GLY A 142 -2.68 -32.45 19.30
N ASP A 143 -3.46 -31.40 19.57
CA ASP A 143 -3.15 -30.01 19.23
C ASP A 143 -2.28 -29.31 20.31
N PHE A 144 -2.01 -30.00 21.42
CA PHE A 144 -1.16 -29.54 22.53
C PHE A 144 -0.38 -30.71 23.15
N ASN A 145 0.88 -30.48 23.52
CA ASN A 145 1.72 -31.52 24.14
C ASN A 145 1.28 -31.78 25.61
N PRO A 146 0.80 -33.00 25.97
CA PRO A 146 0.22 -33.26 27.30
C PRO A 146 1.19 -33.11 28.48
N GLY A 147 2.51 -33.09 28.24
CA GLY A 147 3.52 -32.95 29.30
C GLY A 147 3.54 -31.58 29.99
N HIS A 148 3.08 -30.52 29.33
CA HIS A 148 3.23 -29.15 29.85
C HIS A 148 1.99 -28.67 30.63
N THR A 149 2.22 -27.96 31.74
CA THR A 149 1.18 -27.50 32.68
C THR A 149 0.73 -26.05 32.46
N LYS A 150 1.47 -25.28 31.65
CA LYS A 150 1.13 -23.91 31.23
C LYS A 150 1.06 -23.84 29.71
N THR A 151 0.08 -23.13 29.18
CA THR A 151 -0.05 -22.86 27.75
C THR A 151 0.42 -21.45 27.45
N VAL A 152 1.10 -21.25 26.32
CA VAL A 152 1.50 -19.93 25.82
C VAL A 152 1.04 -19.81 24.38
N ALA A 153 0.30 -18.74 24.06
CA ALA A 153 -0.03 -18.36 22.70
C ALA A 153 0.81 -17.16 22.26
N ILE A 154 1.12 -17.09 20.97
CA ILE A 154 1.66 -15.89 20.31
C ILE A 154 0.64 -15.50 19.24
N GLY A 155 0.22 -14.23 19.25
CA GLY A 155 -0.77 -13.68 18.34
C GLY A 155 -0.27 -12.41 17.66
N ALA A 156 -0.85 -12.11 16.51
CA ALA A 156 -0.61 -10.89 15.74
C ALA A 156 -1.88 -10.05 15.70
N LEU A 157 -1.74 -8.72 15.66
CA LEU A 157 -2.85 -7.79 15.69
C LEU A 157 -2.60 -6.68 14.65
N SER A 158 -3.59 -6.45 13.79
CA SER A 158 -3.64 -5.37 12.78
C SER A 158 -3.94 -4.00 13.42
N SER A 159 -3.18 -3.69 14.47
CA SER A 159 -3.05 -2.34 15.03
C SER A 159 -1.67 -2.17 15.66
N GLN A 160 -1.06 -0.99 15.51
CA GLN A 160 0.17 -0.59 16.20
C GLN A 160 0.01 -0.42 17.72
N ASN A 161 -1.23 -0.24 18.21
CA ASN A 161 -1.54 -0.07 19.64
C ASN A 161 -2.95 -0.61 20.00
N PRO A 162 -3.14 -1.94 20.01
CA PRO A 162 -4.45 -2.54 20.22
C PRO A 162 -4.91 -2.41 21.69
N GLY A 163 -6.12 -1.88 21.89
CA GLY A 163 -6.79 -1.91 23.19
C GLY A 163 -7.15 -3.33 23.58
N THR A 164 -6.51 -3.87 24.63
CA THR A 164 -6.79 -5.24 25.10
C THR A 164 -8.01 -5.25 26.02
N ILE A 165 -9.20 -5.35 25.43
CA ILE A 165 -10.45 -5.54 26.16
C ILE A 165 -10.73 -7.05 26.30
N THR A 166 -10.62 -7.58 27.52
CA THR A 166 -11.28 -8.86 27.85
C THR A 166 -12.76 -8.58 28.12
N ILE A 167 -13.67 -9.44 27.63
CA ILE A 167 -15.12 -9.30 27.86
C ILE A 167 -15.43 -9.09 29.35
N ALA A 168 -14.76 -9.82 30.25
CA ALA A 168 -14.91 -9.66 31.69
C ALA A 168 -14.58 -8.25 32.22
N ASN A 169 -13.61 -7.54 31.62
CA ASN A 169 -13.26 -6.17 32.03
C ASN A 169 -14.23 -5.13 31.46
N ALA A 170 -14.78 -5.33 30.25
CA ALA A 170 -15.81 -4.45 29.70
C ALA A 170 -17.15 -4.59 30.44
N VAL A 171 -17.53 -5.82 30.78
CA VAL A 171 -18.84 -6.13 31.38
C VAL A 171 -18.84 -5.96 32.90
N PHE A 172 -17.77 -6.39 33.60
CA PHE A 172 -17.71 -6.41 35.07
C PHE A 172 -16.58 -5.53 35.66
N GLY A 173 -15.79 -4.85 34.82
CA GLY A 173 -14.66 -4.00 35.24
C GLY A 173 -14.93 -2.49 35.11
N SER A 174 -16.12 -2.09 34.67
CA SER A 174 -16.54 -0.70 34.54
C SER A 174 -16.68 0.00 35.91
N LYS A 175 -16.50 1.33 35.91
CA LYS A 175 -16.76 2.19 37.06
C LYS A 175 -17.61 3.39 36.62
N PRO A 176 -18.86 3.53 37.09
CA PRO A 176 -19.61 2.57 37.90
C PRO A 176 -19.85 1.23 37.17
N PRO A 177 -20.16 0.13 37.89
CA PRO A 177 -20.54 -1.13 37.28
C PRO A 177 -21.81 -1.01 36.44
N ILE A 178 -21.95 -1.84 35.40
CA ILE A 178 -23.22 -2.06 34.70
C ILE A 178 -24.13 -2.88 35.62
N SER A 179 -25.42 -2.54 35.73
CA SER A 179 -26.33 -3.26 36.63
C SER A 179 -26.79 -4.61 36.07
N ASP A 180 -27.03 -5.55 36.97
CA ASP A 180 -27.39 -6.93 36.61
C ASP A 180 -28.69 -7.01 35.79
N ASP A 181 -29.66 -6.12 36.01
CA ASP A 181 -30.89 -6.01 35.19
C ASP A 181 -30.63 -5.64 33.73
N VAL A 182 -29.62 -4.79 33.47
CA VAL A 182 -29.23 -4.40 32.10
C VAL A 182 -28.55 -5.58 31.41
N LEU A 183 -27.69 -6.30 32.13
CA LEU A 183 -27.05 -7.52 31.63
C LEU A 183 -28.08 -8.64 31.38
N ALA A 184 -29.04 -8.83 32.29
CA ALA A 184 -30.08 -9.84 32.19
C ALA A 184 -31.04 -9.59 31.01
N LYS A 185 -31.29 -8.33 30.63
CA LYS A 185 -32.11 -7.98 29.45
C LYS A 185 -31.33 -8.03 28.13
N ALA A 186 -30.03 -7.73 28.12
CA ALA A 186 -29.22 -7.65 26.91
C ALA A 186 -29.06 -8.99 26.14
N PHE A 187 -29.35 -10.13 26.76
CA PHE A 187 -29.18 -11.47 26.17
C PHE A 187 -30.49 -12.24 25.90
N GLN A 188 -31.65 -11.60 26.02
CA GLN A 188 -32.96 -12.26 25.79
C GLN A 188 -33.42 -12.09 24.33
N VAL A 189 -33.29 -13.15 23.52
CA VAL A 189 -33.80 -13.22 22.15
C VAL A 189 -34.84 -14.34 22.02
N ASP A 190 -35.94 -14.05 21.31
CA ASP A 190 -37.01 -15.02 21.02
C ASP A 190 -36.63 -15.96 19.85
N LYS A 191 -37.21 -17.16 19.87
CA LYS A 191 -36.98 -18.20 18.85
C LYS A 191 -37.41 -17.77 17.44
N LYS A 192 -38.56 -17.09 17.28
CA LYS A 192 -39.01 -16.63 15.95
C LYS A 192 -38.09 -15.57 15.36
N THR A 193 -37.52 -14.72 16.22
CA THR A 193 -36.50 -13.73 15.86
C THR A 193 -35.24 -14.43 15.36
N VAL A 194 -34.77 -15.48 16.06
CA VAL A 194 -33.65 -16.34 15.60
C VAL A 194 -33.94 -16.98 14.24
N ASP A 195 -35.15 -17.54 14.03
CA ASP A 195 -35.53 -18.19 12.77
C ASP A 195 -35.55 -17.21 11.57
N TRP A 196 -35.84 -15.91 11.79
CA TRP A 196 -35.81 -14.88 10.74
C TRP A 196 -34.39 -14.39 10.42
N LEU A 197 -33.56 -14.20 11.44
CA LEU A 197 -32.20 -13.67 11.32
C LEU A 197 -31.22 -14.63 10.61
N GLN A 198 -31.49 -15.94 10.67
CA GLN A 198 -30.73 -16.94 9.91
C GLN A 198 -30.92 -16.82 8.39
N ALA A 199 -31.99 -16.16 7.92
CA ALA A 199 -32.34 -16.12 6.49
C ALA A 199 -31.66 -14.99 5.68
N HIS A 200 -31.10 -13.96 6.33
CA HIS A 200 -30.53 -12.78 5.65
C HIS A 200 -29.25 -12.27 6.36
N PRO A 201 -28.11 -12.97 6.30
CA PRO A 201 -26.90 -12.54 7.01
C PRO A 201 -26.14 -11.43 6.27
N LEU A 202 -25.88 -10.32 6.96
CA LEU A 202 -24.78 -9.41 6.64
C LEU A 202 -23.46 -9.97 7.20
N GLN A 203 -22.33 -9.59 6.59
CA GLN A 203 -21.03 -10.20 6.85
C GLN A 203 -20.06 -9.21 7.51
N ASP A 204 -19.65 -9.48 8.75
CA ASP A 204 -18.71 -8.63 9.50
C ASP A 204 -17.24 -8.80 9.01
N PHE A 205 -16.96 -9.77 8.13
CA PHE A 205 -15.63 -10.14 7.62
C PHE A 205 -15.74 -10.95 6.31
N CYS A 206 -15.01 -10.57 5.26
CA CYS A 206 -15.17 -11.16 3.93
C CYS A 206 -14.38 -12.47 3.77
N VAL A 207 -14.89 -13.62 4.24
CA VAL A 207 -14.20 -14.93 4.08
C VAL A 207 -13.96 -15.25 2.61
N ALA A 208 -12.71 -15.54 2.19
CA ALA A 208 -12.38 -15.76 0.78
C ALA A 208 -13.12 -16.96 0.16
N ASP A 209 -13.85 -16.68 -0.92
CA ASP A 209 -14.26 -17.70 -1.89
C ASP A 209 -13.08 -18.01 -2.82
N MET A 210 -12.57 -19.23 -2.73
CA MET A 210 -11.44 -19.73 -3.52
C MET A 210 -11.88 -20.34 -4.86
N ASP A 211 -13.16 -20.68 -5.00
CA ASP A 211 -13.75 -21.29 -6.19
C ASP A 211 -14.30 -20.22 -7.17
N SER A 212 -14.54 -19.01 -6.66
CA SER A 212 -14.94 -17.85 -7.48
C SER A 212 -13.90 -17.49 -8.54
N LYS A 213 -14.41 -17.25 -9.75
CA LYS A 213 -13.64 -16.73 -10.89
C LYS A 213 -13.55 -15.19 -10.91
N VAL A 214 -14.24 -14.51 -9.99
CA VAL A 214 -14.24 -13.04 -9.89
C VAL A 214 -13.27 -12.61 -8.79
N ARG A 215 -12.41 -11.63 -9.07
CA ARG A 215 -11.43 -11.07 -8.12
C ARG A 215 -11.60 -9.55 -8.00
N VAL A 216 -11.44 -9.03 -6.79
CA VAL A 216 -11.56 -7.59 -6.47
C VAL A 216 -10.37 -7.19 -5.61
N ASN A 217 -9.27 -6.80 -6.27
CA ASN A 217 -7.95 -6.61 -5.67
C ASN A 217 -7.53 -7.75 -4.70
N GLY A 218 -7.97 -8.98 -4.97
CA GLY A 218 -8.00 -10.09 -4.00
C GLY A 218 -9.18 -11.04 -4.23
N PHE A 219 -9.51 -11.86 -3.24
CA PHE A 219 -10.64 -12.80 -3.28
C PHE A 219 -11.96 -12.13 -2.90
N VAL A 220 -13.05 -12.47 -3.59
CA VAL A 220 -14.42 -12.09 -3.18
C VAL A 220 -14.89 -12.94 -1.99
N CYS A 221 -15.98 -12.51 -1.35
CA CYS A 221 -16.49 -13.15 -0.15
C CYS A 221 -17.37 -14.38 -0.46
N LYS A 222 -17.24 -15.44 0.34
CA LYS A 222 -18.23 -16.52 0.43
C LYS A 222 -19.57 -15.99 0.91
N ASP A 223 -20.65 -16.65 0.50
CA ASP A 223 -21.97 -16.49 1.12
C ASP A 223 -21.85 -16.69 2.65
N PRO A 224 -22.34 -15.75 3.49
CA PRO A 224 -22.18 -15.85 4.94
C PRO A 224 -22.91 -17.04 5.58
N THR A 225 -23.88 -17.65 4.88
CA THR A 225 -24.60 -18.85 5.35
C THR A 225 -23.73 -20.11 5.37
N VAL A 226 -22.70 -20.20 4.51
CA VAL A 226 -21.82 -21.38 4.40
C VAL A 226 -20.49 -21.25 5.15
N VAL A 227 -20.27 -20.12 5.85
CA VAL A 227 -19.08 -19.85 6.65
C VAL A 227 -19.10 -20.66 7.96
N LYS A 228 -17.97 -21.29 8.28
CA LYS A 228 -17.80 -22.19 9.43
C LYS A 228 -16.52 -21.89 10.22
N ALA A 229 -16.43 -22.37 11.46
CA ALA A 229 -15.25 -22.15 12.32
C ALA A 229 -13.94 -22.71 11.71
N GLU A 230 -14.04 -23.72 10.84
CA GLU A 230 -12.91 -24.27 10.09
C GLU A 230 -12.29 -23.28 9.11
N ASP A 231 -13.04 -22.30 8.59
CA ASP A 231 -12.52 -21.28 7.67
C ASP A 231 -11.49 -20.35 8.33
N PHE A 232 -11.43 -20.35 9.67
CA PHE A 232 -10.56 -19.51 10.52
C PHE A 232 -9.39 -20.27 11.16
N PHE A 233 -9.15 -21.53 10.79
CA PHE A 233 -8.24 -22.40 11.54
C PHE A 233 -7.34 -23.26 10.64
N SER A 234 -6.05 -23.31 10.99
CA SER A 234 -5.06 -24.19 10.36
C SER A 234 -4.11 -24.79 11.40
N THR A 235 -3.54 -25.95 11.12
CA THR A 235 -2.56 -26.66 11.97
C THR A 235 -1.24 -26.84 11.22
N GLY A 236 -0.18 -27.25 11.91
CA GLY A 236 1.14 -27.51 11.31
C GLY A 236 2.18 -26.43 11.52
N LEU A 237 1.84 -25.26 12.10
CA LEU A 237 2.83 -24.30 12.61
C LEU A 237 3.57 -24.84 13.85
N ASP A 238 3.03 -25.86 14.51
CA ASP A 238 3.69 -26.67 15.55
C ASP A 238 4.87 -27.50 14.99
N LYS A 239 4.83 -27.86 13.71
CA LYS A 239 5.81 -28.75 13.07
C LYS A 239 6.98 -27.96 12.50
N ALA A 240 8.18 -28.52 12.63
CA ALA A 240 9.37 -27.96 12.00
C ALA A 240 9.33 -28.17 10.48
N GLY A 241 9.69 -27.14 9.72
CA GLY A 241 9.86 -27.22 8.28
C GLY A 241 11.14 -27.97 7.86
N ASP A 242 11.15 -28.49 6.63
CA ASP A 242 12.32 -29.14 6.05
C ASP A 242 13.44 -28.14 5.75
N THR A 243 14.46 -28.15 6.61
CA THR A 243 15.66 -27.31 6.51
C THR A 243 16.83 -28.00 5.77
N GLY A 244 16.64 -29.19 5.18
CA GLY A 244 17.69 -29.91 4.44
C GLY A 244 18.06 -29.29 3.07
N LYS A 245 17.31 -28.28 2.62
CA LYS A 245 17.55 -27.51 1.40
C LYS A 245 18.84 -26.68 1.49
N LYS A 246 19.46 -26.32 0.35
CA LYS A 246 20.72 -25.54 0.30
C LYS A 246 20.77 -24.31 1.22
N LEU A 247 19.67 -23.56 1.33
CA LEU A 247 19.59 -22.37 2.19
C LEU A 247 19.58 -22.70 3.69
N GLY A 248 19.31 -23.94 4.11
CA GLY A 248 19.29 -24.35 5.52
C GLY A 248 18.11 -23.78 6.32
N SER A 249 17.05 -23.32 5.63
CA SER A 249 15.89 -22.67 6.24
C SER A 249 14.59 -23.14 5.58
N ASN A 250 13.46 -22.95 6.26
CA ASN A 250 12.13 -23.17 5.69
C ASN A 250 11.09 -22.21 6.28
N VAL A 251 10.44 -21.42 5.43
CA VAL A 251 9.31 -20.55 5.80
C VAL A 251 7.99 -21.32 5.65
N THR A 252 7.31 -21.57 6.77
CA THR A 252 5.97 -22.15 6.82
C THR A 252 4.96 -21.01 7.05
N ALA A 253 4.45 -20.43 5.96
CA ALA A 253 3.45 -19.37 6.02
C ALA A 253 2.03 -19.90 6.31
N VAL A 254 1.22 -19.09 6.98
CA VAL A 254 -0.23 -19.19 7.14
C VAL A 254 -0.84 -17.83 6.79
N ASN A 255 -1.38 -17.76 5.58
CA ASN A 255 -1.93 -16.59 4.92
C ASN A 255 -3.35 -16.90 4.41
N VAL A 256 -3.96 -15.98 3.64
CA VAL A 256 -5.33 -16.17 3.11
C VAL A 256 -5.53 -17.48 2.33
N ASN A 257 -4.51 -17.99 1.64
CA ASN A 257 -4.58 -19.24 0.89
C ASN A 257 -4.64 -20.49 1.80
N LYS A 258 -4.37 -20.37 3.11
CA LYS A 258 -4.50 -21.46 4.09
C LYS A 258 -5.60 -21.25 5.13
N ILE A 259 -5.91 -19.99 5.45
CA ILE A 259 -7.04 -19.61 6.31
C ILE A 259 -7.81 -18.55 5.52
N VAL A 260 -8.85 -19.00 4.81
CA VAL A 260 -9.70 -18.14 3.98
C VAL A 260 -10.41 -17.04 4.78
N GLY A 261 -10.63 -17.27 6.08
CA GLY A 261 -11.12 -16.28 7.03
C GLY A 261 -10.15 -15.12 7.35
N LEU A 262 -8.89 -15.16 6.90
CA LEU A 262 -7.97 -14.00 6.98
C LEU A 262 -8.24 -12.95 5.90
N ASN A 263 -9.10 -13.23 4.92
CA ASN A 263 -9.41 -12.27 3.87
C ASN A 263 -10.07 -11.01 4.45
N THR A 264 -9.67 -9.84 3.94
CA THR A 264 -9.93 -8.49 4.48
C THR A 264 -9.41 -8.20 5.90
N LEU A 265 -8.71 -9.11 6.59
CA LEU A 265 -8.27 -8.87 7.99
C LEU A 265 -6.88 -8.21 8.15
N GLY A 266 -6.14 -8.00 7.06
CA GLY A 266 -4.86 -7.26 7.09
C GLY A 266 -3.74 -7.97 7.87
N ILE A 267 -3.78 -9.29 8.00
CA ILE A 267 -2.81 -10.03 8.82
C ILE A 267 -2.51 -11.44 8.29
N SER A 268 -1.25 -11.86 8.38
CA SER A 268 -0.81 -13.25 8.21
C SER A 268 0.34 -13.60 9.17
N MET A 269 0.66 -14.88 9.32
CA MET A 269 1.75 -15.35 10.19
C MET A 269 2.66 -16.35 9.48
N VAL A 270 3.92 -16.41 9.91
CA VAL A 270 4.92 -17.38 9.43
C VAL A 270 5.60 -18.04 10.61
N ARG A 271 5.91 -19.33 10.49
CA ARG A 271 7.01 -19.96 11.23
C ARG A 271 8.22 -20.02 10.31
N ILE A 272 9.41 -19.78 10.83
CA ILE A 272 10.66 -19.98 10.10
C ILE A 272 11.59 -20.85 10.94
N ASP A 273 11.90 -22.03 10.42
CA ASP A 273 12.89 -22.95 10.99
C ASP A 273 14.24 -22.76 10.28
N TYR A 274 15.34 -22.80 11.04
CA TYR A 274 16.70 -22.65 10.54
C TYR A 274 17.59 -23.76 11.13
N ALA A 275 18.26 -24.51 10.26
CA ALA A 275 19.40 -25.35 10.62
C ALA A 275 20.60 -24.46 11.05
N PRO A 276 21.71 -25.03 11.57
CA PRO A 276 22.96 -24.29 11.74
C PRO A 276 23.41 -23.67 10.41
N LYS A 277 23.86 -22.42 10.43
CA LYS A 277 24.14 -21.62 9.22
C LYS A 277 22.95 -21.48 8.26
N GLY A 278 21.71 -21.70 8.72
CA GLY A 278 20.49 -21.51 7.95
C GLY A 278 20.22 -20.05 7.61
N LEU A 279 19.71 -19.77 6.41
CA LEU A 279 19.51 -18.43 5.88
C LEU A 279 18.12 -18.30 5.24
N ASN A 280 17.31 -17.34 5.66
CA ASN A 280 16.27 -16.76 4.82
C ASN A 280 16.92 -15.62 4.03
N ALA A 281 17.05 -15.80 2.72
CA ALA A 281 17.88 -14.96 1.84
C ALA A 281 17.32 -13.53 1.72
N PRO A 282 18.11 -12.52 1.29
CA PRO A 282 17.63 -11.18 1.02
C PRO A 282 16.34 -11.17 0.18
N HIS A 283 15.28 -10.61 0.74
CA HIS A 283 13.95 -10.55 0.15
C HIS A 283 13.23 -9.27 0.60
N THR A 284 12.06 -9.00 0.01
CA THR A 284 11.16 -7.93 0.43
C THR A 284 9.70 -8.38 0.38
N HIS A 285 8.87 -7.80 1.23
CA HIS A 285 7.42 -7.95 1.25
C HIS A 285 6.83 -6.64 0.70
N PRO A 286 6.39 -6.59 -0.59
CA PRO A 286 5.97 -5.34 -1.23
C PRO A 286 4.63 -4.79 -0.71
N ARG A 287 3.95 -5.52 0.18
CA ARG A 287 2.60 -5.20 0.71
C ARG A 287 2.44 -5.55 2.19
N ALA A 288 3.54 -5.65 2.94
CA ALA A 288 3.50 -5.82 4.40
C ALA A 288 4.81 -5.43 5.11
N THR A 289 4.69 -4.88 6.31
CA THR A 289 5.71 -4.92 7.37
C THR A 289 5.73 -6.31 8.03
N GLU A 290 6.92 -6.86 8.32
CA GLU A 290 7.08 -8.05 9.19
C GLU A 290 7.48 -7.64 10.62
N ILE A 291 6.85 -8.25 11.64
CA ILE A 291 7.34 -8.30 13.02
C ILE A 291 7.69 -9.76 13.39
N LEU A 292 8.96 -9.99 13.74
CA LEU A 292 9.54 -11.30 13.98
C LEU A 292 9.97 -11.48 15.45
N THR A 293 9.60 -12.61 16.07
CA THR A 293 10.09 -13.02 17.40
C THR A 293 10.88 -14.33 17.31
N VAL A 294 12.04 -14.41 17.98
CA VAL A 294 12.80 -15.66 18.10
C VAL A 294 12.24 -16.47 19.27
N ILE A 295 11.84 -17.73 19.02
CA ILE A 295 11.30 -18.63 20.06
C ILE A 295 12.32 -19.69 20.53
N GLU A 296 13.35 -19.96 19.73
CA GLU A 296 14.47 -20.85 20.04
C GLU A 296 15.72 -20.43 19.26
N GLY A 297 16.91 -20.59 19.86
CA GLY A 297 18.18 -20.28 19.21
C GLY A 297 18.50 -18.78 19.12
N GLN A 298 19.17 -18.37 18.03
CA GLN A 298 19.60 -17.00 17.78
C GLN A 298 19.63 -16.66 16.28
N LEU A 299 19.26 -15.43 15.92
CA LEU A 299 19.31 -14.92 14.54
C LEU A 299 20.16 -13.66 14.45
N PHE A 300 21.01 -13.59 13.42
CA PHE A 300 21.49 -12.34 12.87
C PHE A 300 20.48 -11.85 11.83
N VAL A 301 19.91 -10.67 12.02
CA VAL A 301 18.91 -10.09 11.12
C VAL A 301 19.35 -8.72 10.63
N GLY A 302 18.82 -8.27 9.50
CA GLY A 302 18.97 -6.88 9.07
C GLY A 302 18.11 -6.46 7.89
N PHE A 303 17.98 -5.15 7.69
CA PHE A 303 17.28 -4.53 6.55
C PHE A 303 18.01 -3.29 6.03
N VAL A 304 17.76 -2.96 4.77
CA VAL A 304 18.37 -1.83 4.06
C VAL A 304 17.30 -0.80 3.69
N THR A 305 17.56 0.48 3.96
CA THR A 305 16.67 1.60 3.60
C THR A 305 16.60 1.84 2.09
N SER A 306 15.52 2.49 1.65
CA SER A 306 15.52 3.19 0.38
C SER A 306 16.43 4.43 0.42
N ASN A 307 16.85 4.89 -0.76
CA ASN A 307 18.01 5.75 -0.96
C ASN A 307 17.70 7.22 -0.63
N SER A 308 17.49 7.49 0.66
CA SER A 308 17.03 8.76 1.23
C SER A 308 18.21 9.65 1.65
N ASP A 309 18.71 10.42 0.67
CA ASP A 309 19.72 11.48 0.78
C ASP A 309 21.11 11.09 1.36
N ASN A 310 21.31 9.86 1.87
CA ASN A 310 22.53 9.41 2.56
C ASN A 310 23.08 8.04 2.11
N GLY A 311 22.51 7.42 1.06
CA GLY A 311 22.89 6.08 0.63
C GLY A 311 22.12 4.95 1.33
N ASN A 312 22.31 3.72 0.84
CA ASN A 312 21.58 2.54 1.34
C ASN A 312 22.11 2.12 2.72
N ARG A 313 21.41 2.51 3.78
CA ARG A 313 21.82 2.27 5.16
C ARG A 313 21.35 0.89 5.63
N LEU A 314 22.28 0.05 6.07
CA LEU A 314 21.98 -1.25 6.66
C LEU A 314 21.76 -1.11 8.18
N PHE A 315 20.67 -1.68 8.67
CA PHE A 315 20.38 -1.90 10.09
C PHE A 315 20.54 -3.40 10.39
N THR A 316 21.25 -3.77 11.45
CA THR A 316 21.45 -5.18 11.83
C THR A 316 21.31 -5.42 13.33
N LYS A 317 20.87 -6.62 13.72
CA LYS A 317 20.82 -7.04 15.13
C LYS A 317 21.09 -8.53 15.31
N MET A 318 21.76 -8.89 16.42
CA MET A 318 21.74 -10.25 16.95
C MET A 318 20.56 -10.40 17.90
N LEU A 319 19.60 -11.24 17.51
CA LEU A 319 18.44 -11.65 18.29
C LEU A 319 18.71 -12.98 18.99
N LYS A 320 18.18 -13.13 20.19
CA LYS A 320 18.10 -14.40 20.94
C LYS A 320 16.64 -14.71 21.25
N LYS A 321 16.35 -15.93 21.72
CA LYS A 321 15.01 -16.30 22.25
C LYS A 321 14.41 -15.19 23.11
N GLY A 322 13.20 -14.73 22.75
CA GLY A 322 12.47 -13.65 23.42
C GLY A 322 12.74 -12.24 22.91
N ASP A 323 13.68 -12.07 21.98
CA ASP A 323 13.92 -10.83 21.27
C ASP A 323 13.00 -10.74 20.05
N VAL A 324 12.54 -9.52 19.77
CA VAL A 324 11.61 -9.16 18.70
C VAL A 324 12.23 -8.09 17.82
N PHE A 325 12.06 -8.19 16.50
CA PHE A 325 12.57 -7.24 15.52
C PHE A 325 11.52 -6.92 14.45
N VAL A 326 11.64 -5.77 13.79
CA VAL A 326 10.67 -5.27 12.81
C VAL A 326 11.36 -4.92 11.49
N PHE A 327 10.75 -5.32 10.38
CA PHE A 327 11.19 -5.07 9.01
C PHE A 327 10.10 -4.27 8.28
N PRO A 328 10.29 -2.96 8.02
CA PRO A 328 9.29 -2.11 7.36
C PRO A 328 8.95 -2.55 5.92
N GLU A 329 7.73 -2.22 5.52
CA GLU A 329 7.15 -2.59 4.21
C GLU A 329 8.02 -2.19 3.00
N GLY A 330 8.14 -3.10 2.03
CA GLY A 330 8.91 -2.89 0.81
C GLY A 330 10.44 -2.89 0.96
N LEU A 331 11.00 -2.85 2.18
CA LEU A 331 12.46 -2.85 2.39
C LEU A 331 13.10 -4.23 2.21
N ILE A 332 14.33 -4.24 1.65
CA ILE A 332 15.11 -5.47 1.47
C ILE A 332 15.70 -5.89 2.83
N HIS A 333 15.42 -7.12 3.25
CA HIS A 333 15.81 -7.65 4.55
C HIS A 333 16.15 -9.15 4.50
N PHE A 334 16.82 -9.65 5.55
CA PHE A 334 17.28 -11.03 5.67
C PHE A 334 17.30 -11.50 7.13
N GLN A 335 17.27 -12.82 7.33
CA GLN A 335 17.44 -13.47 8.63
C GLN A 335 18.36 -14.68 8.51
N PHE A 336 19.39 -14.76 9.35
CA PHE A 336 20.46 -15.76 9.29
C PHE A 336 20.70 -16.39 10.67
N ASN A 337 20.92 -17.69 10.75
CA ASN A 337 21.35 -18.38 11.97
C ASN A 337 22.88 -18.57 11.94
N PRO A 338 23.69 -17.68 12.55
CA PRO A 338 25.14 -17.84 12.58
C PRO A 338 25.61 -18.98 13.50
N GLY A 339 24.71 -19.55 14.32
CA GLY A 339 25.02 -20.52 15.37
C GLY A 339 25.17 -21.97 14.90
N HIS A 340 25.56 -22.81 15.87
CA HIS A 340 25.80 -24.26 15.70
C HIS A 340 24.58 -25.12 16.06
N THR A 341 23.50 -24.53 16.57
CA THR A 341 22.22 -25.20 16.88
C THR A 341 21.16 -24.82 15.85
N ASN A 342 20.05 -25.56 15.84
CA ASN A 342 18.83 -25.07 15.20
C ASN A 342 18.36 -23.77 15.87
N THR A 343 17.57 -23.00 15.12
CA THR A 343 16.92 -21.76 15.55
C THR A 343 15.52 -21.74 14.96
N VAL A 344 14.53 -21.23 15.72
CA VAL A 344 13.13 -21.13 15.27
C VAL A 344 12.59 -19.76 15.64
N ALA A 345 11.90 -19.13 14.68
CA ALA A 345 11.24 -17.85 14.85
C ALA A 345 9.80 -17.88 14.34
N ILE A 346 8.97 -16.96 14.85
CA ILE A 346 7.61 -16.71 14.38
C ILE A 346 7.53 -15.26 13.92
N GLY A 347 7.10 -15.05 12.68
CA GLY A 347 6.83 -13.74 12.10
C GLY A 347 5.33 -13.50 11.97
N ALA A 348 4.95 -12.23 11.95
CA ALA A 348 3.61 -11.79 11.56
C ALA A 348 3.72 -10.60 10.61
N LEU A 349 2.82 -10.53 9.63
CA LEU A 349 2.89 -9.58 8.53
C LEU A 349 1.59 -8.81 8.38
N SER A 350 1.68 -7.49 8.12
CA SER A 350 0.55 -6.53 8.05
C SER A 350 -0.33 -6.65 6.79
N SER A 351 -0.43 -7.85 6.22
CA SER A 351 -1.36 -8.18 5.14
C SER A 351 -1.66 -9.68 5.15
N GLN A 352 -2.88 -10.07 4.77
CA GLN A 352 -3.22 -11.48 4.58
C GLN A 352 -2.61 -12.08 3.31
N ASN A 353 -2.03 -11.27 2.41
CA ASN A 353 -1.20 -11.72 1.30
C ASN A 353 -0.02 -10.73 1.06
N PRO A 354 1.05 -10.80 1.86
CA PRO A 354 2.15 -9.83 1.84
C PRO A 354 2.94 -9.79 0.52
N GLY A 355 2.87 -10.86 -0.28
CA GLY A 355 3.80 -11.11 -1.39
C GLY A 355 5.20 -11.40 -0.87
N THR A 356 6.10 -11.93 -1.70
CA THR A 356 7.51 -12.10 -1.33
C THR A 356 8.36 -11.99 -2.58
N ILE A 357 9.35 -11.11 -2.60
CA ILE A 357 10.30 -10.97 -3.71
C ILE A 357 11.67 -11.41 -3.19
N THR A 358 12.08 -12.64 -3.45
CA THR A 358 13.44 -13.11 -3.12
C THR A 358 14.42 -12.52 -4.14
N ILE A 359 15.38 -11.71 -3.71
CA ILE A 359 16.16 -10.87 -4.64
C ILE A 359 16.95 -11.70 -5.67
N ALA A 360 17.60 -12.77 -5.24
CA ALA A 360 18.32 -13.66 -6.16
C ALA A 360 17.39 -14.26 -7.24
N ASN A 361 16.20 -14.75 -6.84
CA ASN A 361 15.25 -15.36 -7.77
C ASN A 361 14.60 -14.32 -8.69
N ALA A 362 14.26 -13.13 -8.19
CA ALA A 362 13.61 -12.10 -8.98
C ALA A 362 14.56 -11.43 -9.99
N VAL A 363 15.87 -11.38 -9.70
CA VAL A 363 16.88 -10.77 -10.58
C VAL A 363 17.51 -11.79 -11.53
N PHE A 364 17.85 -12.99 -11.06
CA PHE A 364 18.61 -14.00 -11.82
C PHE A 364 17.79 -15.26 -12.18
N GLY A 365 16.59 -15.42 -11.64
CA GLY A 365 15.72 -16.60 -11.83
C GLY A 365 14.33 -16.28 -12.39
N SER A 366 14.10 -15.06 -12.88
CA SER A 366 12.81 -14.66 -13.46
C SER A 366 12.50 -15.45 -14.74
N LYS A 367 11.21 -15.57 -15.07
CA LYS A 367 10.76 -16.26 -16.28
C LYS A 367 9.90 -15.33 -17.15
N PRO A 368 10.35 -14.93 -18.36
CA PRO A 368 11.70 -15.09 -18.91
C PRO A 368 12.80 -14.40 -18.06
N PRO A 369 14.10 -14.70 -18.26
CA PRO A 369 15.19 -14.03 -17.57
C PRO A 369 15.28 -12.55 -17.96
N ILE A 370 15.74 -11.69 -17.04
CA ILE A 370 16.15 -10.32 -17.36
C ILE A 370 17.41 -10.39 -18.23
N SER A 371 17.46 -9.60 -19.31
CA SER A 371 18.59 -9.59 -20.24
C SER A 371 19.92 -9.40 -19.53
N ASP A 372 20.88 -10.26 -19.90
CA ASP A 372 22.22 -10.34 -19.31
C ASP A 372 23.00 -9.03 -19.49
N GLU A 373 22.63 -8.23 -20.50
CA GLU A 373 23.12 -6.88 -20.74
C GLU A 373 22.66 -5.86 -19.70
N VAL A 374 21.38 -5.92 -19.32
CA VAL A 374 20.78 -5.09 -18.26
C VAL A 374 21.42 -5.44 -16.93
N LEU A 375 21.55 -6.74 -16.65
CA LEU A 375 22.16 -7.22 -15.41
C LEU A 375 23.67 -6.91 -15.35
N ALA A 376 24.43 -7.18 -16.41
CA ALA A 376 25.88 -6.92 -16.46
C ALA A 376 26.18 -5.45 -16.18
N LYS A 377 25.41 -4.55 -16.81
CA LYS A 377 25.56 -3.10 -16.59
C LYS A 377 25.07 -2.65 -15.21
N ALA A 378 24.01 -3.24 -14.65
CA ALA A 378 23.53 -2.93 -13.31
C ALA A 378 24.50 -3.34 -12.19
N PHE A 379 25.07 -4.55 -12.29
CA PHE A 379 26.06 -5.09 -11.34
C PHE A 379 27.50 -4.61 -11.62
N GLN A 380 27.71 -3.95 -12.77
CA GLN A 380 29.01 -3.44 -13.25
C GLN A 380 30.04 -4.56 -13.51
N VAL A 381 29.57 -5.65 -14.09
CA VAL A 381 30.31 -6.88 -14.42
C VAL A 381 30.26 -7.17 -15.92
N ASP A 382 30.93 -8.23 -16.38
CA ASP A 382 30.79 -8.72 -17.76
C ASP A 382 29.61 -9.70 -17.92
N LYS A 383 29.19 -9.97 -19.17
CA LYS A 383 28.06 -10.86 -19.44
C LYS A 383 28.29 -12.31 -19.00
N LYS A 384 29.49 -12.88 -19.16
CA LYS A 384 29.75 -14.29 -18.79
C LYS A 384 29.56 -14.51 -17.29
N THR A 385 29.88 -13.50 -16.47
CA THR A 385 29.60 -13.55 -15.04
C THR A 385 28.11 -13.53 -14.75
N ILE A 386 27.29 -12.82 -15.54
CA ILE A 386 25.81 -12.90 -15.42
C ILE A 386 25.29 -14.26 -15.89
N ASP A 387 25.74 -14.76 -17.04
CA ASP A 387 25.34 -16.06 -17.58
C ASP A 387 25.62 -17.16 -16.54
N TRP A 388 26.78 -17.08 -15.88
CA TRP A 388 27.16 -17.94 -14.77
C TRP A 388 26.28 -17.74 -13.52
N LEU A 389 26.01 -16.49 -13.11
CA LEU A 389 25.12 -16.18 -11.97
C LEU A 389 23.70 -16.70 -12.19
N GLN A 390 23.11 -16.53 -13.38
CA GLN A 390 21.79 -17.10 -13.71
C GLN A 390 21.81 -18.63 -13.60
N ALA A 391 22.84 -19.28 -14.14
CA ALA A 391 22.98 -20.74 -14.13
C ALA A 391 23.25 -21.35 -12.73
N HIS A 392 23.83 -20.60 -11.79
CA HIS A 392 24.26 -21.13 -10.49
C HIS A 392 23.44 -20.60 -9.29
N ALA A 393 23.01 -19.34 -9.31
CA ALA A 393 22.23 -18.73 -8.23
C ALA A 393 20.77 -19.23 -8.23
N CYS A 394 20.22 -19.60 -9.38
CA CYS A 394 18.85 -20.07 -9.52
C CYS A 394 18.79 -21.59 -9.74
N PHE A 395 18.54 -22.36 -8.67
CA PHE A 395 18.26 -23.80 -8.79
C PHE A 395 17.03 -24.20 -7.96
N SER A 396 15.88 -24.32 -8.63
CA SER A 396 14.69 -25.00 -8.12
C SER A 396 13.90 -25.66 -9.26
N ILE A 397 13.85 -26.99 -9.23
CA ILE A 397 12.89 -27.88 -9.91
C ILE A 397 12.64 -27.61 -11.41
N TYR A 398 13.47 -28.19 -12.31
CA TYR A 398 13.00 -28.54 -13.67
C TYR A 398 13.84 -29.62 -14.41
N THR A 399 13.97 -30.84 -13.85
CA THR A 399 14.67 -31.96 -14.54
C THR A 399 13.92 -33.29 -14.61
N HIS A 400 12.80 -33.49 -13.90
CA HIS A 400 12.18 -34.84 -13.78
C HIS A 400 10.75 -35.00 -14.33
N LEU A 401 10.04 -33.95 -14.77
CA LEU A 401 8.63 -34.05 -15.20
C LEU A 401 8.41 -33.82 -16.72
N ARG A 402 9.13 -34.57 -17.57
CA ARG A 402 8.85 -34.66 -19.03
C ARG A 402 8.95 -36.08 -19.64
N ARG A 403 8.83 -37.13 -18.83
CA ARG A 403 8.71 -38.54 -19.29
C ARG A 403 7.74 -39.37 -18.43
N ALA A 404 6.50 -38.92 -18.30
CA ALA A 404 5.38 -39.74 -17.84
C ALA A 404 4.04 -39.15 -18.31
N ILE A 405 3.05 -40.00 -18.56
CA ILE A 405 1.63 -39.68 -18.74
C ILE A 405 1.31 -38.72 -19.91
N GLY A 406 0.91 -39.31 -21.04
CA GLY A 406 -0.12 -38.74 -21.90
C GLY A 406 -1.33 -39.67 -21.94
N ILE A 407 -2.54 -39.13 -22.00
CA ILE A 407 -3.82 -39.75 -22.44
C ILE A 407 -4.90 -38.64 -22.39
N THR A 408 -6.03 -38.83 -23.09
CA THR A 408 -6.92 -37.75 -23.53
C THR A 408 -8.39 -37.86 -23.08
N THR A 409 -9.09 -36.72 -23.18
CA THR A 409 -10.54 -36.53 -23.41
C THR A 409 -11.56 -36.68 -22.25
N PRO A 410 -12.73 -35.98 -22.30
CA PRO A 410 -13.62 -35.73 -21.14
C PRO A 410 -15.10 -36.16 -21.34
N ILE A 411 -16.01 -35.86 -20.39
CA ILE A 411 -17.48 -35.71 -20.67
C ILE A 411 -18.26 -34.92 -19.58
N VAL A 412 -18.94 -33.84 -20.03
CA VAL A 412 -20.35 -33.36 -19.81
C VAL A 412 -20.96 -33.18 -18.39
N ALA A 413 -21.94 -32.24 -18.26
CA ALA A 413 -22.62 -31.81 -17.02
C ALA A 413 -24.13 -31.48 -17.21
N SER A 414 -24.88 -31.33 -16.11
CA SER A 414 -26.28 -30.84 -16.01
C SER A 414 -26.65 -30.55 -14.52
N SER A 415 -27.72 -29.88 -14.07
CA SER A 415 -28.63 -28.79 -14.57
C SER A 415 -29.59 -28.37 -13.40
N ILE A 416 -30.68 -27.60 -13.68
CA ILE A 416 -31.91 -27.33 -12.85
C ILE A 416 -31.93 -25.97 -12.06
N PRO A 417 -33.09 -25.25 -11.91
CA PRO A 417 -33.12 -23.78 -12.13
C PRO A 417 -33.61 -22.85 -10.97
N LYS A 418 -34.38 -21.78 -11.29
CA LYS A 418 -34.60 -20.51 -10.54
C LYS A 418 -36.10 -20.19 -10.25
N ILE A 419 -36.34 -18.96 -9.75
CA ILE A 419 -37.54 -18.06 -9.91
C ILE A 419 -38.59 -18.04 -8.79
N THR A 420 -39.12 -16.90 -8.29
CA THR A 420 -38.57 -15.56 -7.89
C THR A 420 -39.66 -14.71 -7.17
N ARG A 421 -39.28 -13.75 -6.28
CA ARG A 421 -40.05 -12.54 -5.86
C ARG A 421 -41.32 -12.82 -5.00
N MET A 422 -41.96 -11.88 -4.26
CA MET A 422 -41.77 -10.47 -3.87
C MET A 422 -42.62 -10.21 -2.58
N ALA A 423 -42.57 -9.10 -1.82
CA ALA A 423 -41.79 -7.86 -1.80
C ALA A 423 -41.82 -7.24 -0.37
N ALA A 424 -40.92 -6.28 -0.08
CA ALA A 424 -41.05 -5.35 1.05
C ALA A 424 -40.53 -3.95 0.62
N LYS A 425 -41.24 -2.85 0.94
CA LYS A 425 -40.82 -1.49 0.55
C LYS A 425 -41.17 -0.31 1.49
N THR A 426 -42.23 -0.38 2.30
CA THR A 426 -42.80 0.85 2.94
C THR A 426 -42.39 1.13 4.39
N LEU A 427 -41.92 0.14 5.16
CA LEU A 427 -41.47 0.36 6.55
C LEU A 427 -39.96 0.59 6.68
N LEU A 428 -39.20 0.31 5.61
CA LEU A 428 -37.73 0.31 5.58
C LEU A 428 -37.11 1.70 5.80
N LEU A 429 -37.77 2.77 5.33
CA LEU A 429 -37.20 4.12 5.34
C LEU A 429 -37.11 4.76 6.74
N ALA A 430 -37.91 4.31 7.71
CA ALA A 430 -38.00 4.96 9.02
C ALA A 430 -36.88 4.52 10.01
N LEU A 431 -36.41 3.27 9.91
CA LEU A 431 -35.39 2.70 10.80
C LEU A 431 -33.96 2.98 10.34
N LEU A 432 -33.76 3.33 9.07
CA LEU A 432 -32.44 3.57 8.45
C LEU A 432 -31.68 4.78 9.01
N ALA A 433 -32.30 5.61 9.85
CA ALA A 433 -31.79 6.94 10.22
C ALA A 433 -31.04 7.02 11.56
N VAL A 434 -30.96 5.94 12.35
CA VAL A 434 -30.51 6.02 13.77
C VAL A 434 -29.43 4.99 14.16
N ALA A 435 -29.23 3.91 13.40
CA ALA A 435 -28.34 2.80 13.79
C ALA A 435 -26.92 2.83 13.19
N SER A 436 -26.59 3.84 12.38
CA SER A 436 -25.48 3.78 11.42
C SER A 436 -24.15 4.35 11.92
N SER A 437 -23.58 3.77 12.98
CA SER A 437 -22.16 3.99 13.35
C SER A 437 -21.21 3.20 12.44
N LEU A 438 -21.29 3.48 11.14
CA LEU A 438 -20.49 2.80 10.10
C LEU A 438 -19.01 3.13 10.26
N ALA A 439 -18.17 2.10 10.41
CA ALA A 439 -16.73 2.20 10.31
C ALA A 439 -16.30 2.39 8.85
N MET A 440 -16.54 3.59 8.31
CA MET A 440 -16.03 3.99 6.99
C MET A 440 -14.51 4.20 7.07
N ALA A 441 -13.75 3.19 6.66
CA ALA A 441 -12.38 3.39 6.21
C ALA A 441 -12.41 4.15 4.88
N SER A 442 -12.34 5.46 4.99
CA SER A 442 -12.06 6.42 3.94
C SER A 442 -11.02 7.37 4.51
N ASP A 443 -10.05 7.80 3.71
CA ASP A 443 -9.37 9.07 3.96
C ASP A 443 -10.45 10.14 4.24
N PRO A 444 -10.34 10.93 5.33
CA PRO A 444 -11.15 12.12 5.45
C PRO A 444 -10.79 13.09 4.33
N SER A 445 -11.78 13.88 3.92
CA SER A 445 -11.55 15.03 3.05
C SER A 445 -10.47 15.94 3.64
N PRO A 446 -9.53 16.47 2.84
CA PRO A 446 -8.51 17.38 3.33
C PRO A 446 -9.11 18.53 4.13
N LEU A 447 -8.55 18.80 5.32
CA LEU A 447 -9.01 19.86 6.23
C LEU A 447 -8.80 21.29 5.66
N GLN A 448 -8.06 21.40 4.56
CA GLN A 448 -7.71 22.62 3.85
C GLN A 448 -7.28 22.28 2.41
N ASP A 449 -7.41 23.25 1.51
CA ASP A 449 -7.08 23.16 0.07
C ASP A 449 -5.72 22.55 -0.27
N PHE A 450 -4.70 22.77 0.57
CA PHE A 450 -3.33 22.27 0.38
C PHE A 450 -2.52 22.31 1.69
N CYS A 451 -1.46 21.51 1.78
CA CYS A 451 -0.53 21.49 2.92
C CYS A 451 0.93 21.71 2.45
N VAL A 452 1.29 22.91 1.97
CA VAL A 452 2.67 23.21 1.53
C VAL A 452 3.67 22.92 2.64
N ALA A 453 4.69 22.11 2.36
CA ALA A 453 5.71 21.72 3.34
C ALA A 453 6.46 22.93 3.93
N ASP A 454 6.42 23.07 5.25
CA ASP A 454 7.42 23.85 5.97
C ASP A 454 8.67 22.98 6.21
N LYS A 455 9.77 23.39 5.58
CA LYS A 455 11.09 22.75 5.66
C LYS A 455 12.00 23.38 6.74
N ALA A 456 11.53 24.41 7.44
CA ALA A 456 12.21 25.01 8.59
C ALA A 456 11.73 24.42 9.94
N SER A 457 10.52 23.85 9.97
CA SER A 457 10.02 23.11 11.12
C SER A 457 10.90 21.92 11.49
N LYS A 458 11.03 21.66 12.80
CA LYS A 458 11.68 20.48 13.37
C LYS A 458 10.71 19.32 13.61
N VAL A 459 9.43 19.50 13.32
CA VAL A 459 8.36 18.52 13.56
C VAL A 459 8.11 17.71 12.29
N LEU A 460 8.20 16.37 12.38
CA LEU A 460 8.01 15.45 11.26
C LEU A 460 6.79 14.53 11.48
N VAL A 461 5.84 14.54 10.55
CA VAL A 461 4.47 14.02 10.75
C VAL A 461 4.13 12.93 9.73
N ASN A 462 4.89 11.83 9.74
CA ASN A 462 5.05 10.95 8.58
C ASN A 462 5.38 11.76 7.31
N GLY A 463 6.16 12.85 7.47
CA GLY A 463 6.24 13.93 6.48
C GLY A 463 6.58 15.31 7.04
N PHE A 464 6.30 16.34 6.24
CA PHE A 464 6.45 17.75 6.62
C PHE A 464 5.13 18.32 7.13
N VAL A 465 5.18 19.16 8.18
CA VAL A 465 4.03 19.97 8.59
C VAL A 465 3.73 21.08 7.56
N CYS A 466 2.49 21.57 7.56
CA CYS A 466 2.05 22.63 6.65
C CYS A 466 2.57 24.02 7.07
N LYS A 467 2.87 24.88 6.11
CA LYS A 467 2.91 26.35 6.30
C LYS A 467 1.50 26.89 6.60
N ASP A 468 1.43 28.07 7.20
CA ASP A 468 0.18 28.87 7.23
C ASP A 468 -0.25 29.19 5.77
N PRO A 469 -1.47 28.83 5.33
CA PRO A 469 -1.99 29.14 4.00
C PRO A 469 -1.93 30.62 3.60
N LYS A 470 -1.88 31.54 4.57
CA LYS A 470 -1.73 32.99 4.33
C LYS A 470 -0.38 33.33 3.71
N VAL A 471 0.72 32.68 4.16
CA VAL A 471 2.09 32.98 3.67
C VAL A 471 2.50 32.17 2.44
N VAL A 472 1.70 31.18 2.03
CA VAL A 472 1.91 30.41 0.80
C VAL A 472 1.79 31.31 -0.45
N LYS A 473 2.55 31.01 -1.51
CA LYS A 473 2.61 31.76 -2.78
C LYS A 473 2.73 30.83 -3.99
N ALA A 474 2.56 31.35 -5.21
CA ALA A 474 2.59 30.55 -6.43
C ALA A 474 3.94 29.84 -6.66
N GLU A 475 5.04 30.40 -6.12
CA GLU A 475 6.37 29.79 -6.12
C GLU A 475 6.46 28.49 -5.30
N ASP A 476 5.55 28.25 -4.35
CA ASP A 476 5.53 27.00 -3.58
C ASP A 476 5.03 25.81 -4.43
N PHE A 477 4.26 26.08 -5.48
CA PHE A 477 3.68 25.11 -6.42
C PHE A 477 4.42 25.05 -7.76
N PHE A 478 5.51 25.80 -7.92
CA PHE A 478 6.31 25.90 -9.14
C PHE A 478 7.73 25.34 -8.98
N PHE A 479 8.15 24.48 -9.91
CA PHE A 479 9.54 24.02 -10.05
C PHE A 479 10.06 24.31 -11.46
N ARG A 480 11.39 24.44 -11.62
CA ARG A 480 12.04 24.74 -12.89
C ARG A 480 13.29 23.90 -13.10
N GLY A 481 13.38 23.19 -14.22
CA GLY A 481 14.61 22.51 -14.64
C GLY A 481 14.47 21.21 -15.43
N LEU A 482 13.25 20.76 -15.76
CA LEU A 482 13.05 19.55 -16.57
C LEU A 482 13.33 19.76 -18.08
N ASP A 483 13.69 20.98 -18.48
CA ASP A 483 14.27 21.30 -19.79
C ASP A 483 15.70 20.76 -19.93
N LYS A 484 16.42 20.71 -18.81
CA LYS A 484 17.84 20.35 -18.77
C LYS A 484 18.00 18.83 -18.72
N ALA A 485 18.84 18.30 -19.59
CA ALA A 485 19.26 16.91 -19.53
C ALA A 485 20.10 16.67 -18.26
N GLY A 486 19.86 15.55 -17.60
CA GLY A 486 20.69 15.06 -16.51
C GLY A 486 22.06 14.56 -16.98
N ASP A 487 23.05 14.54 -16.08
CA ASP A 487 24.38 14.01 -16.37
C ASP A 487 24.35 12.47 -16.51
N THR A 488 24.40 12.01 -17.76
CA THR A 488 24.46 10.60 -18.14
C THR A 488 25.89 10.08 -18.34
N GLY A 489 26.94 10.85 -18.03
CA GLY A 489 28.35 10.43 -18.17
C GLY A 489 28.81 9.36 -17.17
N LYS A 490 27.97 9.06 -16.17
CA LYS A 490 28.19 8.02 -15.14
C LYS A 490 28.15 6.62 -15.78
N LYS A 491 28.80 5.61 -15.16
CA LYS A 491 28.87 4.21 -15.66
C LYS A 491 27.52 3.64 -16.16
N LEU A 492 26.42 3.94 -15.48
CA LEU A 492 25.08 3.45 -15.83
C LEU A 492 24.49 4.12 -17.09
N GLY A 493 25.00 5.27 -17.53
CA GLY A 493 24.53 5.95 -18.75
C GLY A 493 23.14 6.56 -18.62
N SER A 494 22.67 6.84 -17.40
CA SER A 494 21.33 7.36 -17.12
C SER A 494 21.34 8.38 -15.99
N ASN A 495 20.32 9.24 -15.92
CA ASN A 495 20.10 10.15 -14.80
C ASN A 495 18.61 10.46 -14.59
N VAL A 496 18.11 10.28 -13.36
CA VAL A 496 16.74 10.62 -12.95
C VAL A 496 16.72 12.02 -12.32
N THR A 497 16.08 12.98 -13.00
CA THR A 497 15.83 14.33 -12.49
C THR A 497 14.42 14.39 -11.89
N ALA A 498 14.30 13.97 -10.63
CA ALA A 498 13.03 13.97 -9.91
C ALA A 498 12.56 15.35 -9.45
N VAL A 499 11.24 15.54 -9.38
CA VAL A 499 10.50 16.66 -8.79
C VAL A 499 9.52 16.07 -7.78
N ASN A 500 10.04 15.84 -6.57
CA ASN A 500 9.34 15.32 -5.41
C ASN A 500 9.20 16.41 -4.34
N VAL A 501 8.53 16.13 -3.21
CA VAL A 501 8.30 17.11 -2.13
C VAL A 501 9.60 17.79 -1.63
N ASN A 502 10.73 17.07 -1.64
CA ASN A 502 12.03 17.62 -1.23
C ASN A 502 12.48 18.78 -2.12
N LYS A 503 12.10 18.80 -3.41
CA LYS A 503 12.36 19.92 -4.34
C LYS A 503 11.18 20.89 -4.50
N LEU A 504 9.95 20.39 -4.51
CA LEU A 504 8.74 21.19 -4.70
C LEU A 504 7.82 21.08 -3.47
N ALA A 505 7.83 22.11 -2.62
CA ALA A 505 7.16 22.09 -1.31
C ALA A 505 5.64 21.92 -1.38
N GLY A 506 5.01 22.40 -2.46
CA GLY A 506 3.57 22.25 -2.71
C GLY A 506 3.09 20.84 -3.01
N LEU A 507 3.98 19.86 -3.27
CA LEU A 507 3.59 18.45 -3.43
C LEU A 507 3.25 17.74 -2.11
N ASN A 508 3.56 18.36 -0.98
CA ASN A 508 3.31 17.76 0.33
C ASN A 508 1.81 17.48 0.53
N THR A 509 1.49 16.25 0.95
CA THR A 509 0.14 15.65 1.02
C THR A 509 -0.65 15.56 -0.29
N LEU A 510 -0.04 15.75 -1.48
CA LEU A 510 -0.77 15.71 -2.77
C LEU A 510 -0.65 14.38 -3.56
N GLY A 511 -0.07 13.33 -2.97
CA GLY A 511 -0.10 11.97 -3.54
C GLY A 511 0.66 11.75 -4.85
N ILE A 512 1.45 12.72 -5.33
CA ILE A 512 2.10 12.62 -6.65
C ILE A 512 3.46 13.34 -6.75
N SER A 513 4.34 12.79 -7.60
CA SER A 513 5.60 13.42 -8.03
C SER A 513 5.89 13.14 -9.51
N MET A 514 6.83 13.87 -10.11
CA MET A 514 7.21 13.74 -11.53
C MET A 514 8.73 13.58 -11.68
N VAL A 515 9.17 12.88 -12.73
CA VAL A 515 10.59 12.69 -13.09
C VAL A 515 10.81 13.00 -14.57
N ARG A 516 11.96 13.59 -14.91
CA ARG A 516 12.59 13.39 -16.22
C ARG A 516 13.66 12.31 -16.08
N ILE A 517 13.77 11.42 -17.05
CA ILE A 517 14.87 10.45 -17.12
C ILE A 517 15.58 10.59 -18.46
N ASP A 518 16.88 10.90 -18.41
CA ASP A 518 17.77 10.97 -19.56
C ASP A 518 18.60 9.70 -19.64
N TYR A 519 18.74 9.14 -20.85
CA TYR A 519 19.55 7.96 -21.13
C TYR A 519 20.52 8.28 -22.27
N ALA A 520 21.82 8.09 -22.03
CA ALA A 520 22.84 8.00 -23.07
C ALA A 520 22.59 6.77 -23.97
N PRO A 521 23.32 6.61 -25.09
CA PRO A 521 23.32 5.36 -25.84
C PRO A 521 23.68 4.20 -24.91
N ARG A 522 22.98 3.06 -25.03
CA ARG A 522 23.17 1.90 -24.13
C ARG A 522 22.93 2.23 -22.64
N GLY A 523 22.24 3.33 -22.33
CA GLY A 523 21.97 3.83 -20.97
C GLY A 523 20.98 2.96 -20.19
N LEU A 524 21.15 2.84 -18.88
CA LEU A 524 20.35 1.95 -18.03
C LEU A 524 19.94 2.66 -16.73
N ASN A 525 18.64 2.74 -16.45
CA ASN A 525 18.15 2.83 -15.07
C ASN A 525 18.03 1.38 -14.55
N PRO A 526 18.90 0.93 -13.63
CA PRO A 526 19.06 -0.48 -13.28
C PRO A 526 17.84 -1.05 -12.56
N PRO A 527 17.76 -2.39 -12.36
CA PRO A 527 16.74 -3.01 -11.51
C PRO A 527 16.61 -2.30 -10.16
N HIS A 528 15.45 -1.69 -9.93
CA HIS A 528 15.11 -0.91 -8.75
C HIS A 528 13.62 -1.08 -8.39
N THR A 529 13.20 -0.54 -7.26
CA THR A 529 11.78 -0.49 -6.88
C THR A 529 11.44 0.80 -6.14
N HIS A 530 10.16 1.18 -6.22
CA HIS A 530 9.53 2.28 -5.49
C HIS A 530 8.59 1.69 -4.43
N PRO A 531 9.00 1.62 -3.14
CA PRO A 531 8.20 0.98 -2.10
C PRO A 531 6.82 1.64 -1.88
N ARG A 532 6.67 2.92 -2.25
CA ARG A 532 5.51 3.75 -1.91
C ARG A 532 4.79 4.37 -3.11
N ALA A 533 5.08 3.90 -4.34
CA ALA A 533 4.40 4.39 -5.53
C ALA A 533 4.44 3.42 -6.71
N THR A 534 3.37 3.44 -7.50
CA THR A 534 3.38 3.06 -8.92
C THR A 534 4.12 4.14 -9.72
N GLU A 535 4.96 3.76 -10.70
CA GLU A 535 5.44 4.69 -11.74
C GLU A 535 4.63 4.52 -13.03
N ILE A 536 4.18 5.61 -13.65
CA ILE A 536 3.72 5.65 -15.04
C ILE A 536 4.68 6.53 -15.88
N LEU A 537 5.15 6.01 -17.01
CA LEU A 537 6.23 6.61 -17.81
C LEU A 537 5.83 6.72 -19.28
N THR A 538 6.17 7.84 -19.93
CA THR A 538 6.13 8.01 -21.38
C THR A 538 7.48 8.42 -21.96
N VAL A 539 7.82 7.88 -23.14
CA VAL A 539 9.03 8.27 -23.87
C VAL A 539 8.73 9.51 -24.71
N ILE A 540 9.51 10.57 -24.56
CA ILE A 540 9.35 11.81 -25.34
C ILE A 540 10.35 11.92 -26.50
N GLU A 541 11.49 11.21 -26.41
CA GLU A 541 12.53 11.12 -27.44
C GLU A 541 13.19 9.73 -27.42
N GLY A 542 13.49 9.15 -28.58
CA GLY A 542 14.19 7.86 -28.69
C GLY A 542 13.30 6.62 -28.47
N GLN A 543 13.91 5.57 -27.90
CA GLN A 543 13.26 4.27 -27.60
C GLN A 543 13.81 3.65 -26.31
N LEU A 544 12.99 2.85 -25.62
CA LEU A 544 13.27 2.35 -24.27
C LEU A 544 12.75 0.91 -24.10
N PHE A 545 13.64 -0.03 -23.80
CA PHE A 545 13.29 -1.38 -23.38
C PHE A 545 13.02 -1.38 -21.87
N VAL A 546 11.81 -1.74 -21.46
CA VAL A 546 11.37 -1.69 -20.06
C VAL A 546 10.88 -3.05 -19.59
N GLY A 547 10.87 -3.27 -18.28
CA GLY A 547 10.18 -4.42 -17.70
C GLY A 547 10.12 -4.43 -16.18
N PHE A 548 9.25 -5.29 -15.63
CA PHE A 548 9.10 -5.54 -14.20
C PHE A 548 8.88 -7.02 -13.88
N VAL A 549 9.20 -7.40 -12.64
CA VAL A 549 9.14 -8.80 -12.15
C VAL A 549 8.14 -8.91 -10.99
N THR A 550 7.26 -9.92 -11.06
CA THR A 550 6.30 -10.22 -9.99
C THR A 550 6.97 -10.78 -8.74
N SER A 551 6.27 -10.67 -7.62
CA SER A 551 6.52 -11.48 -6.43
C SER A 551 6.33 -12.98 -6.69
N ASN A 552 6.77 -13.79 -5.72
CA ASN A 552 6.76 -15.25 -5.72
C ASN A 552 5.31 -15.77 -5.70
N SER A 553 4.66 -15.75 -6.86
CA SER A 553 3.39 -16.46 -7.10
C SER A 553 3.60 -17.98 -7.09
N ASP A 554 2.53 -18.77 -7.14
CA ASP A 554 2.60 -20.24 -7.19
C ASP A 554 3.37 -20.78 -8.43
N ASN A 555 3.60 -19.94 -9.45
CA ASN A 555 4.42 -20.23 -10.63
C ASN A 555 5.78 -19.51 -10.65
N GLY A 556 6.17 -18.84 -9.57
CA GLY A 556 7.45 -18.12 -9.41
C GLY A 556 7.41 -16.65 -9.85
N ASN A 557 8.61 -16.08 -10.07
CA ASN A 557 8.81 -14.70 -10.50
C ASN A 557 8.64 -14.55 -12.02
N ARG A 558 7.56 -13.91 -12.46
CA ARG A 558 7.26 -13.67 -13.87
C ARG A 558 7.79 -12.31 -14.31
N LEU A 559 8.53 -12.27 -15.42
CA LEU A 559 9.00 -11.03 -16.04
C LEU A 559 8.02 -10.55 -17.12
N PHE A 560 7.64 -9.28 -17.05
CA PHE A 560 6.93 -8.55 -18.10
C PHE A 560 7.90 -7.57 -18.75
N THR A 561 7.97 -7.52 -20.09
CA THR A 561 8.82 -6.56 -20.82
C THR A 561 8.11 -5.98 -22.04
N LYS A 562 8.52 -4.77 -22.43
CA LYS A 562 8.03 -4.08 -23.63
C LYS A 562 9.14 -3.21 -24.24
N MET A 563 9.14 -3.06 -25.56
CA MET A 563 9.91 -2.02 -26.24
C MET A 563 9.01 -0.81 -26.48
N LEU A 564 9.36 0.34 -25.91
CA LEU A 564 8.65 1.61 -26.04
C LEU A 564 9.34 2.51 -27.07
N LYS A 565 8.55 3.26 -27.84
CA LYS A 565 8.97 4.34 -28.73
C LYS A 565 8.44 5.67 -28.19
N LYS A 566 8.87 6.80 -28.77
CA LYS A 566 8.25 8.11 -28.53
C LYS A 566 6.73 8.02 -28.59
N GLY A 567 6.04 8.50 -27.55
CA GLY A 567 4.58 8.51 -27.43
C GLY A 567 3.95 7.26 -26.83
N ASP A 568 4.73 6.20 -26.60
CA ASP A 568 4.27 5.05 -25.84
C ASP A 568 4.26 5.36 -24.33
N VAL A 569 3.38 4.67 -23.61
CA VAL A 569 3.18 4.77 -22.16
C VAL A 569 3.25 3.37 -21.55
N PHE A 570 3.92 3.25 -20.41
CA PHE A 570 4.00 2.00 -19.65
C PHE A 570 3.85 2.28 -18.15
N VAL A 571 3.35 1.30 -17.39
CA VAL A 571 3.17 1.42 -15.93
C VAL A 571 3.86 0.29 -15.17
N PHE A 572 4.51 0.64 -14.06
CA PHE A 572 5.24 -0.25 -13.15
C PHE A 572 4.54 -0.26 -11.78
N PRO A 573 3.88 -1.36 -11.37
CA PRO A 573 3.19 -1.43 -10.08
C PRO A 573 4.11 -1.22 -8.86
N GLN A 574 3.57 -0.61 -7.81
CA GLN A 574 4.26 -0.35 -6.54
C GLN A 574 4.98 -1.58 -5.97
N GLY A 575 6.17 -1.37 -5.42
CA GLY A 575 6.96 -2.40 -4.73
C GLY A 575 7.57 -3.49 -5.63
N LEU A 576 7.25 -3.54 -6.92
CA LEU A 576 7.85 -4.51 -7.85
C LEU A 576 9.23 -4.05 -8.35
N ILE A 577 10.12 -5.04 -8.60
CA ILE A 577 11.44 -4.78 -9.19
C ILE A 577 11.26 -4.52 -10.69
N HIS A 578 11.75 -3.38 -11.16
CA HIS A 578 11.63 -2.95 -12.56
C HIS A 578 12.88 -2.21 -13.04
N PHE A 579 13.02 -2.07 -14.36
CA PHE A 579 14.16 -1.41 -15.00
C PHE A 579 13.73 -0.70 -16.29
N GLN A 580 14.53 0.27 -16.72
CA GLN A 580 14.41 0.89 -18.04
C GLN A 580 15.79 1.03 -18.70
N PHE A 581 15.91 0.51 -19.92
CA PHE A 581 17.15 0.41 -20.67
C PHE A 581 16.99 1.06 -22.05
N ASN A 582 17.92 1.89 -22.48
CA ASN A 582 18.02 2.35 -23.85
C ASN A 582 18.91 1.36 -24.63
N PRO A 583 18.36 0.44 -25.44
CA PRO A 583 19.18 -0.48 -26.22
C PRO A 583 19.92 0.21 -27.39
N GLY A 584 19.49 1.41 -27.78
CA GLY A 584 19.90 2.10 -29.00
C GLY A 584 21.24 2.84 -28.93
N TYR A 585 21.60 3.42 -30.07
CA TYR A 585 22.85 4.15 -30.30
C TYR A 585 22.70 5.67 -30.22
N THR A 586 21.48 6.19 -30.02
CA THR A 586 21.17 7.59 -29.75
C THR A 586 20.80 7.78 -28.29
N ASN A 587 20.67 9.04 -27.83
CA ASN A 587 20.01 9.33 -26.56
C ASN A 587 18.52 8.93 -26.60
N THR A 588 17.95 8.69 -25.43
CA THR A 588 16.51 8.52 -25.17
C THR A 588 16.14 9.41 -23.99
N VAL A 589 14.94 10.01 -24.01
CA VAL A 589 14.43 10.84 -22.91
C VAL A 589 12.98 10.45 -22.60
N ALA A 590 12.67 10.30 -21.32
CA ALA A 590 11.34 9.96 -20.82
C ALA A 590 10.86 10.96 -19.75
N ILE A 591 9.55 11.09 -19.63
CA ILE A 591 8.87 11.75 -18.50
C ILE A 591 8.07 10.67 -17.76
N GLY A 592 8.29 10.58 -16.45
CA GLY A 592 7.54 9.68 -15.56
C GLY A 592 6.80 10.45 -14.48
N ALA A 593 5.79 9.83 -13.89
CA ALA A 593 5.10 10.31 -12.71
C ALA A 593 4.84 9.16 -11.75
N LEU A 594 4.85 9.44 -10.45
CA LEU A 594 4.78 8.42 -9.41
C LEU A 594 3.66 8.76 -8.41
N SER A 595 2.89 7.73 -8.01
CA SER A 595 1.72 7.82 -7.12
C SER A 595 2.06 8.07 -5.63
N SER A 596 3.08 8.88 -5.38
CA SER A 596 3.40 9.47 -4.07
C SER A 596 4.28 10.70 -4.30
N GLN A 597 4.13 11.72 -3.46
CA GLN A 597 5.02 12.88 -3.43
C GLN A 597 6.44 12.57 -2.90
N ASN A 598 6.67 11.40 -2.30
CA ASN A 598 8.02 10.84 -2.09
C ASN A 598 8.04 9.29 -2.24
N PRO A 599 8.20 8.76 -3.46
CA PRO A 599 8.03 7.34 -3.77
C PRO A 599 9.06 6.39 -3.12
N GLY A 600 10.18 6.93 -2.62
CA GLY A 600 11.37 6.15 -2.24
C GLY A 600 12.06 5.56 -3.46
N THR A 601 13.25 4.97 -3.31
CA THR A 601 13.93 4.23 -4.40
C THR A 601 14.92 3.23 -3.81
N ILE A 602 14.80 1.94 -4.15
CA ILE A 602 15.77 0.91 -3.79
C ILE A 602 16.40 0.36 -5.07
N THR A 603 17.63 0.79 -5.39
CA THR A 603 18.41 0.19 -6.49
C THR A 603 18.97 -1.15 -6.03
N VAL A 604 18.57 -2.26 -6.64
CA VAL A 604 18.69 -3.60 -6.05
C VAL A 604 20.15 -4.02 -5.84
N ALA A 605 21.02 -3.83 -6.84
CA ALA A 605 22.44 -4.17 -6.70
C ALA A 605 23.15 -3.30 -5.64
N ASP A 606 22.90 -1.99 -5.66
CA ASP A 606 23.49 -1.02 -4.72
C ASP A 606 22.98 -1.22 -3.28
N ALA A 607 21.73 -1.65 -3.09
CA ALA A 607 21.17 -1.95 -1.78
C ALA A 607 21.73 -3.26 -1.19
N VAL A 608 21.94 -4.30 -2.00
CA VAL A 608 22.42 -5.61 -1.51
C VAL A 608 23.94 -5.66 -1.36
N PHE A 609 24.71 -5.03 -2.25
CA PHE A 609 26.18 -5.14 -2.29
C PHE A 609 26.90 -3.81 -2.00
N GLY A 610 26.23 -2.66 -2.16
CA GLY A 610 26.77 -1.32 -1.88
C GLY A 610 26.33 -0.71 -0.53
N SER A 611 25.54 -1.44 0.27
CA SER A 611 25.00 -0.96 1.55
C SER A 611 26.06 -0.70 2.61
N LYS A 612 25.72 0.17 3.56
CA LYS A 612 26.66 0.71 4.57
C LYS A 612 26.07 0.54 6.00
N PRO A 613 26.70 -0.26 6.89
CA PRO A 613 27.79 -1.21 6.60
C PRO A 613 27.37 -2.30 5.59
N PRO A 614 28.31 -3.05 4.98
CA PRO A 614 27.98 -4.11 4.03
C PRO A 614 27.20 -5.26 4.69
N ILE A 615 26.35 -5.93 3.92
CA ILE A 615 25.75 -7.21 4.33
C ILE A 615 26.85 -8.27 4.35
N SER A 616 26.90 -9.08 5.41
CA SER A 616 27.90 -10.13 5.62
C SER A 616 28.09 -11.03 4.41
N ASP A 617 29.35 -11.27 4.04
CA ASP A 617 29.71 -12.10 2.89
C ASP A 617 29.18 -13.54 3.02
N GLU A 618 29.06 -14.07 4.24
CA GLU A 618 28.46 -15.39 4.50
C GLU A 618 26.95 -15.42 4.15
N VAL A 619 26.24 -14.32 4.40
CA VAL A 619 24.82 -14.16 4.03
C VAL A 619 24.68 -14.03 2.52
N LEU A 620 25.50 -13.20 1.87
CA LEU A 620 25.41 -12.99 0.42
C LEU A 620 25.87 -14.22 -0.38
N ALA A 621 26.99 -14.85 -0.01
CA ALA A 621 27.52 -16.03 -0.69
C ALA A 621 26.49 -17.17 -0.65
N LYS A 622 25.84 -17.39 0.50
CA LYS A 622 24.80 -18.40 0.65
C LYS A 622 23.48 -18.01 -0.04
N ALA A 623 23.12 -16.73 -0.08
CA ALA A 623 21.92 -16.25 -0.78
C ALA A 623 22.01 -16.43 -2.31
N PHE A 624 23.14 -16.06 -2.90
CA PHE A 624 23.38 -16.13 -4.34
C PHE A 624 24.04 -17.45 -4.78
N GLN A 625 24.34 -18.37 -3.85
CA GLN A 625 24.96 -19.67 -4.11
C GLN A 625 26.34 -19.57 -4.79
N VAL A 626 27.13 -18.56 -4.42
CA VAL A 626 28.46 -18.25 -4.96
C VAL A 626 29.54 -18.37 -3.89
N ASP A 627 30.82 -18.27 -4.27
CA ASP A 627 31.92 -18.22 -3.31
C ASP A 627 32.12 -16.81 -2.71
N LYS A 628 32.91 -16.73 -1.63
CA LYS A 628 33.20 -15.44 -0.97
C LYS A 628 33.89 -14.45 -1.93
N LYS A 629 34.81 -14.92 -2.78
CA LYS A 629 35.57 -14.05 -3.70
C LYS A 629 34.65 -13.33 -4.70
N THR A 630 33.61 -14.02 -5.16
CA THR A 630 32.56 -13.47 -6.02
C THR A 630 31.81 -12.34 -5.30
N ILE A 631 31.45 -12.51 -4.02
CA ILE A 631 30.82 -11.47 -3.21
C ILE A 631 31.77 -10.28 -3.00
N ASP A 632 33.00 -10.52 -2.59
CA ASP A 632 34.01 -9.49 -2.33
C ASP A 632 34.22 -8.61 -3.57
N TRP A 633 34.26 -9.24 -4.74
CA TRP A 633 34.39 -8.56 -6.03
C TRP A 633 33.13 -7.80 -6.45
N LEU A 634 31.92 -8.35 -6.24
CA LEU A 634 30.65 -7.64 -6.50
C LEU A 634 30.50 -6.40 -5.59
N GLN A 635 30.79 -6.55 -4.29
CA GLN A 635 30.84 -5.43 -3.33
C GLN A 635 31.84 -4.36 -3.78
N ALA A 636 33.05 -4.76 -4.19
CA ALA A 636 34.11 -3.85 -4.62
C ALA A 636 33.76 -3.03 -5.88
N GLN A 637 32.84 -3.49 -6.75
CA GLN A 637 32.37 -2.68 -7.88
C GLN A 637 31.51 -1.49 -7.46
N LEU A 638 30.81 -1.60 -6.31
CA LEU A 638 29.76 -0.67 -5.89
C LEU A 638 30.22 0.28 -4.77
N GLN A 639 30.97 -0.21 -3.78
CA GLN A 639 31.29 0.56 -2.56
C GLN A 639 32.23 1.77 -2.77
N ARG A 640 32.84 1.93 -3.94
CA ARG A 640 33.98 2.85 -4.18
C ARG A 640 33.63 4.36 -4.24
N TRP A 641 32.38 4.77 -4.00
CA TRP A 641 31.92 6.17 -4.11
C TRP A 641 30.87 6.57 -3.03
N GLN A 642 31.16 7.58 -2.17
CA GLN A 642 30.25 8.60 -1.56
C GLN A 642 30.79 9.23 -0.24
N PRO A 643 30.33 10.45 0.19
CA PRO A 643 30.80 11.20 1.38
C PRO A 643 29.87 11.13 2.62
N LYS A 644 30.10 11.92 3.69
CA LYS A 644 29.45 11.87 5.04
C LYS A 644 29.00 13.24 5.60
N SER A 645 28.00 13.27 6.52
CA SER A 645 27.65 14.43 7.40
C SER A 645 26.87 14.01 8.70
N SER A 646 26.50 14.95 9.61
CA SER A 646 26.08 14.69 11.03
C SER A 646 24.91 15.56 11.59
N SER A 647 24.36 15.27 12.80
CA SER A 647 23.08 15.82 13.35
C SER A 647 22.97 15.95 14.91
N SER A 648 21.84 16.50 15.46
CA SER A 648 21.57 16.77 16.92
C SER A 648 20.04 16.84 17.32
N LEU A 649 19.65 16.88 18.63
CA LEU A 649 18.36 16.39 19.24
C LEU A 649 17.41 17.39 20.03
N SER A 650 16.24 16.89 20.56
CA SER A 650 15.48 17.17 21.86
C SER A 650 14.06 17.86 21.83
N LEU A 651 13.06 17.74 22.76
CA LEU A 651 12.64 16.88 23.95
C LEU A 651 11.07 17.09 24.31
N PRO A 652 10.35 16.44 25.30
CA PRO A 652 8.97 15.83 25.18
C PRO A 652 7.74 16.60 25.79
N TRP A 653 6.42 16.28 25.71
CA TRP A 653 5.47 15.10 25.60
C TRP A 653 4.09 15.55 24.94
N LEU A 654 2.97 14.84 24.59
CA LEU A 654 2.41 13.44 24.47
C LEU A 654 1.01 13.49 23.69
N PRO A 655 -0.03 12.62 23.95
CA PRO A 655 -0.75 11.60 23.12
C PRO A 655 -1.59 12.09 21.87
N LEU A 656 -2.23 11.31 20.95
CA LEU A 656 -2.84 9.94 21.03
C LEU A 656 -2.72 9.01 19.76
N SER A 657 -3.71 8.84 18.83
CA SER A 657 -3.73 7.74 17.79
C SER A 657 -4.64 7.87 16.53
N MET A 658 -4.29 7.22 15.39
CA MET A 658 -5.09 7.04 14.14
C MET A 658 -4.79 5.75 13.31
N ALA A 659 -5.41 5.63 12.11
CA ALA A 659 -5.41 4.51 11.15
C ALA A 659 -4.97 4.92 9.72
N SER A 660 -4.90 3.97 8.77
CA SER A 660 -4.41 4.13 7.39
C SER A 660 -5.22 3.30 6.37
N ASP A 661 -5.03 3.57 5.08
CA ASP A 661 -5.67 2.85 3.96
C ASP A 661 -5.09 1.41 3.77
N PRO A 662 -5.83 0.46 3.16
CA PRO A 662 -5.39 -0.93 3.05
C PRO A 662 -4.46 -1.19 1.84
N SER A 663 -3.25 -1.70 2.10
CA SER A 663 -2.33 -2.17 1.05
C SER A 663 -3.00 -3.19 0.11
N PRO A 664 -2.63 -3.26 -1.20
CA PRO A 664 -3.21 -4.22 -2.13
C PRO A 664 -3.06 -5.68 -1.68
N LEU A 665 -3.92 -6.59 -2.15
CA LEU A 665 -3.85 -8.02 -1.78
C LEU A 665 -3.16 -8.89 -2.85
N GLN A 666 -2.67 -8.28 -3.93
CA GLN A 666 -1.94 -8.91 -5.03
C GLN A 666 -1.06 -7.88 -5.76
N ASP A 667 -0.17 -8.34 -6.65
CA ASP A 667 0.83 -7.49 -7.33
C ASP A 667 0.23 -6.42 -8.27
N PHE A 668 -0.95 -6.68 -8.85
CA PHE A 668 -1.70 -5.78 -9.72
C PHE A 668 -3.14 -6.27 -9.89
N CYS A 669 -4.07 -5.42 -10.36
CA CYS A 669 -5.46 -5.81 -10.67
C CYS A 669 -5.88 -5.29 -12.06
N VAL A 670 -5.30 -5.84 -13.14
CA VAL A 670 -5.67 -5.47 -14.53
C VAL A 670 -7.19 -5.55 -14.72
N ALA A 671 -7.81 -4.47 -15.19
CA ALA A 671 -9.26 -4.39 -15.37
C ALA A 671 -9.79 -5.42 -16.38
N ASP A 672 -10.68 -6.31 -15.92
CA ASP A 672 -11.55 -7.06 -16.82
C ASP A 672 -12.69 -6.15 -17.30
N LYS A 673 -12.57 -5.71 -18.56
CA LYS A 673 -13.56 -4.86 -19.24
C LYS A 673 -14.72 -5.66 -19.88
N ALA A 674 -14.69 -6.98 -19.83
CA ALA A 674 -15.78 -7.86 -20.28
C ALA A 674 -16.74 -8.27 -19.14
N SER A 675 -16.28 -8.19 -17.89
CA SER A 675 -17.12 -8.36 -16.71
C SER A 675 -18.28 -7.35 -16.67
N LYS A 676 -19.45 -7.82 -16.21
CA LYS A 676 -20.63 -6.99 -15.90
C LYS A 676 -20.69 -6.57 -14.43
N VAL A 677 -19.73 -7.00 -13.62
CA VAL A 677 -19.59 -6.66 -12.20
C VAL A 677 -18.60 -5.51 -12.06
N LEU A 678 -18.97 -4.48 -11.32
CA LEU A 678 -18.14 -3.34 -10.97
C LEU A 678 -18.11 -3.20 -9.44
N VAL A 679 -16.94 -2.91 -8.87
CA VAL A 679 -16.75 -2.73 -7.42
C VAL A 679 -15.78 -1.57 -7.21
N ASN A 680 -16.33 -0.36 -7.04
CA ASN A 680 -15.61 0.92 -7.05
C ASN A 680 -14.61 1.10 -8.22
N GLY A 681 -14.90 0.47 -9.36
CA GLY A 681 -13.94 0.24 -10.43
C GLY A 681 -14.18 -1.11 -11.10
N PHE A 682 -13.16 -1.64 -11.77
CA PHE A 682 -13.23 -2.92 -12.48
C PHE A 682 -12.75 -4.08 -11.61
N VAL A 683 -13.39 -5.24 -11.76
CA VAL A 683 -12.86 -6.52 -11.24
C VAL A 683 -11.56 -6.90 -11.96
N CYS A 684 -10.73 -7.72 -11.33
CA CYS A 684 -9.44 -8.11 -11.88
C CYS A 684 -9.57 -9.27 -12.89
N LYS A 685 -8.90 -9.14 -14.02
CA LYS A 685 -8.48 -10.24 -14.91
C LYS A 685 -7.63 -11.25 -14.12
N ASP A 686 -7.72 -12.52 -14.48
CA ASP A 686 -6.86 -13.60 -13.96
C ASP A 686 -5.36 -13.25 -14.14
N PRO A 687 -4.55 -13.18 -13.07
CA PRO A 687 -3.12 -12.86 -13.16
C PRO A 687 -2.29 -13.79 -14.07
N MET A 688 -2.74 -15.02 -14.32
CA MET A 688 -2.07 -15.92 -15.27
C MET A 688 -2.31 -15.48 -16.73
N GLN A 689 -3.48 -14.90 -17.02
CA GLN A 689 -3.87 -14.41 -18.35
C GLN A 689 -3.38 -12.98 -18.65
N VAL A 690 -2.81 -12.29 -17.66
CA VAL A 690 -2.20 -10.96 -17.84
C VAL A 690 -0.93 -11.06 -18.71
N THR A 691 -0.64 -10.02 -19.47
CA THR A 691 0.45 -9.89 -20.45
C THR A 691 1.10 -8.50 -20.35
N ALA A 692 2.24 -8.28 -21.01
CA ALA A 692 2.87 -6.95 -21.02
C ALA A 692 2.02 -5.89 -21.75
N GLU A 693 1.14 -6.32 -22.66
CA GLU A 693 0.21 -5.45 -23.38
C GLU A 693 -0.87 -4.86 -22.47
N ASP A 694 -1.22 -5.54 -21.37
CA ASP A 694 -2.17 -5.01 -20.38
C ASP A 694 -1.62 -3.77 -19.63
N PHE A 695 -0.29 -3.56 -19.64
CA PHE A 695 0.43 -2.44 -19.01
C PHE A 695 0.98 -1.42 -20.02
N PHE A 696 0.69 -1.58 -21.32
CA PHE A 696 1.17 -0.75 -22.41
C PHE A 696 0.05 0.05 -23.09
N ALA A 697 0.31 1.32 -23.40
CA ALA A 697 -0.53 2.13 -24.27
C ALA A 697 0.33 2.94 -25.25
N MET A 698 -0.26 3.40 -26.35
CA MET A 698 0.41 4.21 -27.37
C MET A 698 -0.42 5.43 -27.76
N GLY A 699 0.22 6.47 -28.30
CA GLY A 699 -0.47 7.60 -28.94
C GLY A 699 -0.19 8.98 -28.37
N LEU A 700 0.63 9.12 -27.31
CA LEU A 700 1.03 10.45 -26.80
C LEU A 700 2.09 11.14 -27.70
N ASP A 701 2.55 10.49 -28.77
CA ASP A 701 3.30 11.10 -29.87
C ASP A 701 2.43 12.03 -30.71
N LYS A 702 1.14 11.71 -30.84
CA LYS A 702 0.20 12.39 -31.72
C LYS A 702 -0.34 13.64 -31.04
N ALA A 703 -0.39 14.73 -31.79
CA ALA A 703 -1.06 15.95 -31.33
C ALA A 703 -2.58 15.74 -31.34
N GLY A 704 -3.25 16.15 -30.26
CA GLY A 704 -4.70 16.22 -30.22
C GLY A 704 -5.27 17.28 -31.18
N ASN A 705 -6.52 17.11 -31.62
CA ASN A 705 -7.14 18.08 -32.52
C ASN A 705 -7.54 19.37 -31.76
N THR A 706 -6.77 20.44 -31.96
CA THR A 706 -7.01 21.77 -31.40
C THR A 706 -7.94 22.65 -32.24
N GLU A 707 -8.49 22.16 -33.35
CA GLU A 707 -9.44 22.88 -34.21
C GLU A 707 -10.86 22.82 -33.61
N ASN A 708 -11.01 23.48 -32.45
CA ASN A 708 -12.24 23.53 -31.66
C ASN A 708 -12.38 24.89 -30.96
N LYS A 709 -13.57 25.20 -30.43
CA LYS A 709 -13.90 26.52 -29.82
C LYS A 709 -12.94 27.00 -28.72
N VAL A 710 -12.27 26.07 -28.01
CA VAL A 710 -11.34 26.41 -26.92
C VAL A 710 -9.87 26.31 -27.32
N GLY A 711 -9.56 25.80 -28.52
CA GLY A 711 -8.19 25.74 -29.04
C GLY A 711 -7.26 24.78 -28.30
N SER A 712 -7.78 23.77 -27.58
CA SER A 712 -6.97 22.79 -26.83
C SER A 712 -7.52 21.37 -26.94
N MET A 713 -6.70 20.36 -26.67
CA MET A 713 -7.13 18.96 -26.59
C MET A 713 -6.34 18.19 -25.54
N VAL A 714 -7.05 17.47 -24.66
CA VAL A 714 -6.46 16.58 -23.64
C VAL A 714 -6.54 15.13 -24.09
N THR A 715 -5.39 14.49 -24.32
CA THR A 715 -5.27 13.08 -24.70
C THR A 715 -4.85 12.26 -23.48
N ALA A 716 -5.80 11.51 -22.90
CA ALA A 716 -5.62 10.83 -21.61
C ALA A 716 -5.35 9.31 -21.72
N VAL A 717 -4.35 8.85 -20.96
CA VAL A 717 -4.07 7.44 -20.64
C VAL A 717 -4.48 7.19 -19.18
N ASN A 718 -5.76 6.86 -19.01
CA ASN A 718 -6.39 6.47 -17.74
C ASN A 718 -6.89 5.02 -17.82
N VAL A 719 -7.48 4.48 -16.74
CA VAL A 719 -7.90 3.06 -16.65
C VAL A 719 -8.82 2.62 -17.81
N ASN A 720 -9.65 3.52 -18.33
CA ASN A 720 -10.55 3.23 -19.44
C ASN A 720 -9.79 2.97 -20.75
N LYS A 721 -8.61 3.58 -20.92
CA LYS A 721 -7.68 3.26 -22.02
C LYS A 721 -6.74 2.12 -21.63
N LEU A 722 -5.95 2.29 -20.58
CA LEU A 722 -4.94 1.32 -20.13
C LEU A 722 -5.45 0.46 -18.96
N ALA A 723 -5.77 -0.81 -19.23
CA ALA A 723 -6.39 -1.72 -18.25
C ALA A 723 -5.53 -1.99 -17.01
N GLY A 724 -4.20 -1.97 -17.15
CA GLY A 724 -3.25 -2.15 -16.05
C GLY A 724 -3.23 -1.05 -15.00
N LEU A 725 -3.82 0.13 -15.26
CA LEU A 725 -3.91 1.21 -14.25
C LEU A 725 -4.96 0.95 -13.16
N ASN A 726 -5.76 -0.10 -13.29
CA ASN A 726 -6.79 -0.42 -12.31
C ASN A 726 -6.16 -0.88 -10.98
N THR A 727 -6.59 -0.22 -9.90
CA THR A 727 -6.04 -0.24 -8.54
C THR A 727 -4.61 0.29 -8.40
N LEU A 728 -4.08 1.04 -9.36
CA LEU A 728 -2.73 1.62 -9.30
C LEU A 728 -2.68 3.13 -9.01
N GLY A 729 -3.82 3.80 -8.86
CA GLY A 729 -3.89 5.15 -8.30
C GLY A 729 -3.26 6.27 -9.14
N ILE A 730 -2.97 6.06 -10.43
CA ILE A 730 -2.33 7.09 -11.27
C ILE A 730 -2.79 7.04 -12.74
N SER A 731 -2.78 8.19 -13.41
CA SER A 731 -2.97 8.31 -14.87
C SER A 731 -2.11 9.44 -15.46
N MET A 732 -1.95 9.46 -16.79
CA MET A 732 -1.12 10.43 -17.52
C MET A 732 -1.90 11.05 -18.69
N VAL A 733 -1.60 12.31 -19.01
CA VAL A 733 -2.21 13.06 -20.12
C VAL A 733 -1.14 13.76 -20.96
N ARG A 734 -1.39 13.88 -22.27
CA ARG A 734 -0.81 14.94 -23.10
C ARG A 734 -1.85 16.03 -23.30
N ILE A 735 -1.43 17.30 -23.27
CA ILE A 735 -2.29 18.43 -23.61
C ILE A 735 -1.64 19.24 -24.72
N ASP A 736 -2.34 19.39 -25.84
CA ASP A 736 -1.96 20.23 -26.97
C ASP A 736 -2.77 21.53 -26.97
N TYR A 737 -2.12 22.67 -27.19
CA TYR A 737 -2.74 23.99 -27.26
C TYR A 737 -2.38 24.67 -28.59
N ALA A 738 -3.39 25.15 -29.30
CA ALA A 738 -3.24 26.12 -30.38
C ALA A 738 -2.68 27.46 -29.85
N PRO A 739 -2.22 28.37 -30.72
CA PRO A 739 -2.08 29.79 -30.36
C PRO A 739 -3.37 30.31 -29.73
N ARG A 740 -3.28 31.02 -28.59
CA ARG A 740 -4.44 31.44 -27.78
C ARG A 740 -5.35 30.31 -27.27
N GLY A 741 -4.91 29.05 -27.34
CA GLY A 741 -5.67 27.90 -26.83
C GLY A 741 -5.81 27.89 -25.31
N LEU A 742 -6.97 27.47 -24.82
CA LEU A 742 -7.36 27.44 -23.41
C LEU A 742 -7.89 26.04 -23.08
N ASN A 743 -7.29 25.37 -22.10
CA ASN A 743 -8.01 24.36 -21.33
C ASN A 743 -8.85 25.13 -20.28
N PRO A 744 -10.18 25.17 -20.38
CA PRO A 744 -11.01 26.10 -19.60
C PRO A 744 -10.95 25.83 -18.09
N PRO A 745 -11.44 26.73 -17.23
CA PRO A 745 -11.61 26.47 -15.81
C PRO A 745 -12.31 25.12 -15.56
N HIS A 746 -11.62 24.22 -14.88
CA HIS A 746 -12.07 22.86 -14.58
C HIS A 746 -11.55 22.40 -13.22
N THR A 747 -12.06 21.26 -12.74
CA THR A 747 -11.58 20.60 -11.52
C THR A 747 -11.54 19.08 -11.71
N HIS A 748 -10.62 18.44 -10.99
CA HIS A 748 -10.45 17.00 -10.88
C HIS A 748 -10.93 16.55 -9.49
N PRO A 749 -12.15 16.02 -9.34
CA PRO A 749 -12.78 15.75 -8.03
C PRO A 749 -12.28 14.46 -7.35
N ARG A 750 -11.24 13.82 -7.90
CA ARG A 750 -10.57 12.63 -7.35
C ARG A 750 -9.07 12.60 -7.67
N ALA A 751 -8.44 13.74 -7.98
CA ALA A 751 -6.99 13.82 -8.18
C ALA A 751 -6.41 15.23 -8.09
N THR A 752 -5.17 15.31 -7.60
CA THR A 752 -4.20 16.36 -7.94
C THR A 752 -3.70 16.16 -9.37
N GLU A 753 -3.49 17.24 -10.14
CA GLU A 753 -2.71 17.22 -11.40
C GLU A 753 -1.30 17.80 -11.17
N ILE A 754 -0.25 17.12 -11.65
CA ILE A 754 1.09 17.68 -11.82
C ILE A 754 1.47 17.71 -13.30
N LEU A 755 1.91 18.87 -13.81
CA LEU A 755 2.11 19.15 -15.23
C LEU A 755 3.49 19.73 -15.51
N THR A 756 4.11 19.31 -16.62
CA THR A 756 5.31 19.93 -17.21
C THR A 756 5.08 20.36 -18.64
N VAL A 757 5.57 21.55 -19.01
CA VAL A 757 5.57 22.01 -20.40
C VAL A 757 6.75 21.39 -21.14
N ILE A 758 6.49 20.72 -22.27
CA ILE A 758 7.54 20.12 -23.12
C ILE A 758 7.85 20.94 -24.37
N GLU A 759 6.90 21.78 -24.83
CA GLU A 759 7.07 22.72 -25.94
C GLU A 759 6.26 24.00 -25.68
N GLY A 760 6.81 25.18 -26.06
CA GLY A 760 6.12 26.47 -25.92
C GLY A 760 6.11 27.06 -24.50
N GLN A 761 5.01 27.76 -24.17
CA GLN A 761 4.78 28.42 -22.87
C GLN A 761 3.29 28.40 -22.50
N LEU A 762 3.01 28.42 -21.19
CA LEU A 762 1.66 28.19 -20.66
C LEU A 762 1.42 29.05 -19.41
N LEU A 763 0.41 29.92 -19.43
CA LEU A 763 -0.11 30.59 -18.25
C LEU A 763 -1.03 29.61 -17.51
N VAL A 764 -0.71 29.28 -16.27
CA VAL A 764 -1.51 28.37 -15.45
C VAL A 764 -2.00 29.05 -14.18
N GLY A 765 -3.05 28.52 -13.57
CA GLY A 765 -3.40 28.90 -12.21
C GLY A 765 -4.57 28.10 -11.62
N PHE A 766 -4.70 28.16 -10.29
CA PHE A 766 -5.83 27.62 -9.53
C PHE A 766 -6.37 28.64 -8.53
N VAL A 767 -7.62 28.46 -8.12
CA VAL A 767 -8.33 29.32 -7.18
C VAL A 767 -8.73 28.51 -5.94
N THR A 768 -8.50 29.08 -4.75
CA THR A 768 -8.88 28.44 -3.49
C THR A 768 -10.40 28.38 -3.28
N SER A 769 -10.81 27.51 -2.37
CA SER A 769 -12.13 27.53 -1.75
C SER A 769 -12.43 28.85 -1.03
N ASN A 770 -13.68 29.00 -0.55
CA ASN A 770 -14.17 30.20 0.12
C ASN A 770 -13.66 30.27 1.57
N THR A 771 -12.38 30.67 1.74
CA THR A 771 -11.77 30.90 3.05
C THR A 771 -12.26 32.21 3.69
N ASP A 772 -11.90 32.47 4.97
CA ASP A 772 -12.18 33.73 5.68
C ASP A 772 -11.71 35.00 4.92
N ASN A 773 -10.74 34.87 4.01
CA ASN A 773 -10.22 35.96 3.18
C ASN A 773 -10.75 35.92 1.72
N GLY A 774 -11.79 35.12 1.46
CA GLY A 774 -12.34 34.89 0.12
C GLY A 774 -11.51 33.91 -0.73
N ASN A 775 -11.74 33.96 -2.05
CA ASN A 775 -11.06 33.14 -3.04
C ASN A 775 -9.73 33.77 -3.48
N ARG A 776 -8.63 32.99 -3.47
CA ARG A 776 -7.29 33.44 -3.82
C ARG A 776 -6.79 32.73 -5.08
N LEU A 777 -6.40 33.50 -6.09
CA LEU A 777 -5.75 33.00 -7.31
C LEU A 777 -4.24 32.78 -7.06
N PHE A 778 -3.77 31.57 -7.36
CA PHE A 778 -2.36 31.24 -7.53
C PHE A 778 -2.10 31.04 -9.03
N THR A 779 -1.17 31.80 -9.63
CA THR A 779 -0.92 31.75 -11.07
C THR A 779 0.55 31.91 -11.43
N LYS A 780 0.98 31.29 -12.54
CA LYS A 780 2.37 31.31 -13.01
C LYS A 780 2.46 31.20 -14.52
N MET A 781 3.45 31.85 -15.12
CA MET A 781 3.85 31.63 -16.51
C MET A 781 4.91 30.52 -16.56
N LEU A 782 4.57 29.39 -17.15
CA LEU A 782 5.46 28.25 -17.37
C LEU A 782 6.12 28.34 -18.75
N LYS A 783 7.37 27.91 -18.84
CA LYS A 783 8.12 27.66 -20.09
C LYS A 783 8.45 26.17 -20.18
N LYS A 784 8.94 25.71 -21.33
CA LYS A 784 9.52 24.36 -21.47
C LYS A 784 10.43 24.04 -20.27
N GLY A 785 10.17 22.90 -19.61
CA GLY A 785 10.92 22.43 -18.44
C GLY A 785 10.49 22.97 -17.08
N ASP A 786 9.51 23.88 -17.05
CA ASP A 786 8.85 24.28 -15.81
C ASP A 786 7.76 23.25 -15.46
N VAL A 787 7.55 23.05 -14.16
CA VAL A 787 6.58 22.13 -13.57
C VAL A 787 5.66 22.90 -12.63
N PHE A 788 4.37 22.59 -12.65
CA PHE A 788 3.38 23.13 -11.74
C PHE A 788 2.46 22.03 -11.22
N VAL A 789 1.88 22.23 -10.04
CA VAL A 789 0.90 21.29 -9.44
C VAL A 789 -0.39 22.02 -9.06
N PHE A 790 -1.52 21.38 -9.34
CA PHE A 790 -2.87 21.83 -9.06
C PHE A 790 -3.48 20.89 -8.00
N PRO A 791 -3.70 21.34 -6.76
CA PRO A 791 -4.27 20.51 -5.71
C PRO A 791 -5.66 19.97 -6.07
N GLU A 792 -5.98 18.79 -5.52
CA GLU A 792 -7.22 18.08 -5.77
C GLU A 792 -8.48 18.92 -5.48
N GLY A 793 -9.51 18.76 -6.32
CA GLY A 793 -10.78 19.46 -6.18
C GLY A 793 -10.77 20.97 -6.51
N LEU A 794 -9.62 21.63 -6.56
CA LEU A 794 -9.55 23.08 -6.83
C LEU A 794 -9.84 23.42 -8.31
N ILE A 795 -10.49 24.57 -8.52
CA ILE A 795 -10.77 25.08 -9.86
C ILE A 795 -9.48 25.66 -10.45
N HIS A 796 -9.05 25.14 -11.59
CA HIS A 796 -7.82 25.52 -12.25
C HIS A 796 -7.96 25.60 -13.77
N PHE A 797 -7.00 26.25 -14.43
CA PHE A 797 -6.97 26.47 -15.87
C PHE A 797 -5.54 26.43 -16.39
N GLN A 798 -5.39 26.14 -17.69
CA GLN A 798 -4.15 26.37 -18.42
C GLN A 798 -4.43 27.05 -19.77
N PHE A 799 -3.75 28.16 -20.03
CA PHE A 799 -3.92 29.01 -21.20
C PHE A 799 -2.59 29.19 -21.93
N ASN A 800 -2.58 29.09 -23.25
CA ASN A 800 -1.44 29.46 -24.08
C ASN A 800 -1.60 30.92 -24.54
N PRO A 801 -0.97 31.91 -23.87
CA PRO A 801 -1.03 33.30 -24.30
C PRO A 801 -0.25 33.57 -25.60
N GLY A 802 0.56 32.61 -26.07
CA GLY A 802 1.47 32.78 -27.20
C GLY A 802 0.80 32.72 -28.57
N HIS A 803 1.60 33.06 -29.58
CA HIS A 803 1.25 32.99 -31.01
C HIS A 803 1.70 31.69 -31.70
N THR A 804 2.36 30.79 -30.96
CA THR A 804 2.77 29.45 -31.40
C THR A 804 1.94 28.38 -30.68
N LYS A 805 2.00 27.13 -31.13
CA LYS A 805 1.49 26.00 -30.34
C LYS A 805 2.32 25.80 -29.05
N THR A 806 1.69 25.18 -28.05
CA THR A 806 2.28 24.75 -26.78
C THR A 806 1.86 23.31 -26.52
N VAL A 807 2.75 22.49 -25.93
CA VAL A 807 2.47 21.08 -25.57
C VAL A 807 2.96 20.81 -24.16
N ALA A 808 2.13 20.12 -23.37
CA ALA A 808 2.42 19.73 -22.00
C ALA A 808 2.15 18.23 -21.77
N ILE A 809 2.84 17.66 -20.77
CA ILE A 809 2.57 16.33 -20.23
C ILE A 809 2.13 16.50 -18.78
N GLY A 810 0.95 15.99 -18.44
CA GLY A 810 0.39 15.98 -17.10
C GLY A 810 0.27 14.56 -16.55
N ALA A 811 0.22 14.43 -15.24
CA ALA A 811 -0.12 13.20 -14.53
C ALA A 811 -1.02 13.51 -13.35
N LEU A 812 -1.91 12.57 -13.02
CA LEU A 812 -2.95 12.78 -12.02
C LEU A 812 -2.94 11.66 -10.98
N SER A 813 -3.12 12.02 -9.70
CA SER A 813 -3.08 11.10 -8.54
C SER A 813 -4.28 10.14 -8.43
N SER A 814 -4.86 9.76 -9.58
CA SER A 814 -5.86 8.70 -9.68
C SER A 814 -5.86 8.07 -11.06
N GLN A 815 -6.17 6.77 -11.10
CA GLN A 815 -6.42 6.00 -12.32
C GLN A 815 -7.66 6.47 -13.11
N ASN A 816 -8.56 7.22 -12.45
CA ASN A 816 -9.75 7.83 -13.03
C ASN A 816 -10.07 9.15 -12.27
N PRO A 817 -9.38 10.25 -12.58
CA PRO A 817 -9.52 11.52 -11.86
C PRO A 817 -10.93 12.11 -11.98
N GLY A 818 -11.62 11.87 -13.10
CA GLY A 818 -12.81 12.62 -13.50
C GLY A 818 -12.46 14.06 -13.87
N THR A 819 -13.35 14.76 -14.57
CA THR A 819 -13.14 16.15 -14.97
C THR A 819 -14.46 16.89 -14.97
N ILE A 820 -14.51 18.06 -14.34
CA ILE A 820 -15.67 18.95 -14.34
C ILE A 820 -15.25 20.29 -14.93
N THR A 821 -15.49 20.49 -16.24
CA THR A 821 -15.29 21.79 -16.89
C THR A 821 -16.39 22.75 -16.45
N ILE A 822 -16.05 23.79 -15.68
CA ILE A 822 -17.01 24.57 -14.88
C ILE A 822 -18.12 25.19 -15.74
N ALA A 823 -17.75 25.88 -16.83
CA ALA A 823 -18.75 26.52 -17.69
C ALA A 823 -19.73 25.52 -18.34
N ASN A 824 -19.23 24.36 -18.78
CA ASN A 824 -20.08 23.32 -19.35
C ASN A 824 -20.93 22.60 -18.30
N ALA A 825 -20.43 22.44 -17.07
CA ALA A 825 -21.18 21.83 -15.97
C ALA A 825 -22.32 22.74 -15.46
N VAL A 826 -22.14 24.06 -15.55
CA VAL A 826 -23.13 25.06 -15.09
C VAL A 826 -24.13 25.44 -16.19
N PHE A 827 -23.67 25.70 -17.41
CA PHE A 827 -24.50 26.22 -18.51
C PHE A 827 -24.80 25.19 -19.61
N GLY A 828 -24.06 24.07 -19.66
CA GLY A 828 -24.24 22.99 -20.63
C GLY A 828 -24.84 21.70 -20.05
N SER A 829 -25.41 21.75 -18.84
CA SER A 829 -25.96 20.55 -18.19
C SER A 829 -27.20 20.00 -18.91
N LYS A 830 -27.46 18.69 -18.75
CA LYS A 830 -28.64 18.02 -19.29
C LYS A 830 -29.33 17.20 -18.20
N PRO A 831 -30.55 17.57 -17.74
CA PRO A 831 -31.29 18.80 -18.09
C PRO A 831 -30.54 20.08 -17.68
N PRO A 832 -30.87 21.24 -18.28
CA PRO A 832 -30.29 22.53 -17.90
C PRO A 832 -30.62 22.88 -16.44
N ILE A 833 -29.68 23.51 -15.73
CA ILE A 833 -29.97 24.16 -14.45
C ILE A 833 -30.96 25.30 -14.71
N SER A 834 -31.94 25.49 -13.82
CA SER A 834 -32.94 26.56 -13.92
C SER A 834 -32.28 27.94 -14.08
N ASP A 835 -32.81 28.69 -15.02
CA ASP A 835 -32.48 30.08 -15.31
C ASP A 835 -32.67 30.99 -14.09
N ASP A 836 -33.73 30.83 -13.29
CA ASP A 836 -33.92 31.53 -12.01
C ASP A 836 -32.77 31.26 -11.01
N VAL A 837 -32.31 30.00 -10.93
CA VAL A 837 -31.24 29.59 -10.02
C VAL A 837 -29.90 30.21 -10.45
N LEU A 838 -29.59 30.15 -11.75
CA LEU A 838 -28.35 30.72 -12.29
C LEU A 838 -28.37 32.25 -12.28
N ALA A 839 -29.48 32.89 -12.66
CA ALA A 839 -29.63 34.35 -12.63
C ALA A 839 -29.39 34.88 -11.21
N LYS A 840 -29.98 34.23 -10.21
CA LYS A 840 -29.79 34.58 -8.79
C LYS A 840 -28.39 34.26 -8.25
N ALA A 841 -27.76 33.16 -8.70
CA ALA A 841 -26.41 32.78 -8.27
C ALA A 841 -25.32 33.68 -8.86
N PHE A 842 -25.43 34.04 -10.15
CA PHE A 842 -24.48 34.90 -10.86
C PHE A 842 -24.83 36.39 -10.78
N GLN A 843 -25.98 36.75 -10.21
CA GLN A 843 -26.48 38.13 -10.05
C GLN A 843 -26.65 38.87 -11.40
N VAL A 844 -27.20 38.14 -12.38
CA VAL A 844 -27.49 38.62 -13.75
C VAL A 844 -28.98 38.40 -14.08
N ASP A 845 -29.45 38.95 -15.20
CA ASP A 845 -30.81 38.69 -15.68
C ASP A 845 -30.93 37.34 -16.41
N LYS A 846 -32.17 36.86 -16.57
CA LYS A 846 -32.46 35.58 -17.26
C LYS A 846 -31.93 35.53 -18.69
N LYS A 847 -32.02 36.60 -19.48
CA LYS A 847 -31.58 36.58 -20.89
C LYS A 847 -30.07 36.40 -21.01
N THR A 848 -29.31 36.92 -20.05
CA THR A 848 -27.87 36.66 -19.94
C THR A 848 -27.59 35.18 -19.67
N VAL A 849 -28.40 34.52 -18.82
CA VAL A 849 -28.30 33.06 -18.59
C VAL A 849 -28.72 32.27 -19.82
N ASP A 850 -29.86 32.59 -20.43
CA ASP A 850 -30.38 31.94 -21.64
C ASP A 850 -29.34 31.99 -22.77
N TRP A 851 -28.71 33.15 -22.95
CA TRP A 851 -27.62 33.34 -23.90
C TRP A 851 -26.40 32.49 -23.57
N LEU A 852 -25.98 32.41 -22.30
CA LEU A 852 -24.87 31.55 -21.86
C LEU A 852 -25.18 30.06 -22.09
N GLN A 853 -26.37 29.59 -21.77
CA GLN A 853 -26.80 28.20 -22.01
C GLN A 853 -26.85 27.87 -23.51
N ALA A 854 -27.33 28.80 -24.34
CA ALA A 854 -27.36 28.64 -25.80
C ALA A 854 -25.97 28.41 -26.42
N GLN A 855 -24.87 28.93 -25.83
CA GLN A 855 -23.51 28.71 -26.37
C GLN A 855 -23.07 27.24 -26.31
N PHE A 856 -23.58 26.47 -25.34
CA PHE A 856 -23.29 25.04 -25.15
C PHE A 856 -24.33 24.12 -25.82
N TRP A 857 -25.54 24.63 -26.07
CA TRP A 857 -26.62 23.85 -26.68
C TRP A 857 -26.31 23.43 -28.14
N ALA A 858 -25.60 24.27 -28.89
CA ALA A 858 -25.31 24.05 -30.30
C ALA A 858 -24.48 22.78 -30.60
N ASP A 859 -23.56 22.39 -29.70
CA ASP A 859 -22.59 21.31 -29.95
C ASP A 859 -23.15 19.89 -29.68
N ASN A 860 -24.48 19.75 -29.74
CA ASN A 860 -25.21 18.52 -29.39
C ASN A 860 -26.20 18.05 -30.47
N ASN A 861 -26.32 18.75 -31.61
CA ASN A 861 -27.31 18.50 -32.66
C ASN A 861 -26.69 18.31 -34.07
N ASN A 862 -25.43 17.88 -34.15
CA ASN A 862 -24.74 17.41 -35.37
C ASN A 862 -24.10 16.04 -35.10
#